data_AF-A0A2D0ALT1-F1
#
_entry.id   AF-A0A2D0ALT1-F1
#
_cell.length_a   1.000
_cell.length_b   1.000
_cell.length_c   1.000
_cell.angle_alpha   90.00
_cell.angle_beta   90.00
_cell.angle_gamma   90.00
#
_symmetry.space_group_name_H-M   'P 1'
#
loop_
_entity.id
_entity.type
_entity.pdbx_description
1 polymer ?
#
loop_
_entity_poly.entity_id
_entity_poly.type
_entity_poly.pdbx_seq_one_letter_code
_entity_poly.pdbx_strand_id
1 'polypeptide(L)'
;MHPIRDSYSPAFLDEHAHTGRPATTSSAVPDHPVAYSPARHGTVAEFVRHRDHARFQAEVRRDIDALVEFAGDMVDTVIHLESWRQKFFDLDAHGRHLAYGAEDARLMYGQGAPCLSRLASLIRETGLSVESRRTELRQLAPQLTVCAPGAIEALQCCLGRLDPARNCLPGKWRSVVEQIIEQAAVDTVEITYGHEFVEARLAQRHYVAGLKHKLYQALELPWPLPEDRFIHKHHADALVQRCAAALRPMIAPGAVARVLAEEYLQRFSDALRDKVRVHGPITSLTVDQVMDCLVPLETEFGPAPPRHALIRERSEDGGGECLTDASLVAVHLLDLMRSAGTLDPRCRPETVAGWSWVPIAGGPTMRCRLQSLDGLFWMEESGHRRPVDAADLARVDASALREPLVETAIANSSLAMVTTLAKPEWLLSGNIGDRLIARLGMARVGALIARRQSGDPWHDAVLDWWVSAQAARDPMRPPDGQLLWTDERGRRSIAPAQIRDLLDQRSSGALSTSALQTGLSDLLTTALMARQAPAGPASAVGDMRTGRTMSVVQPLRLWWSAVGEGLRARPPSLTPEELVSVLTTTSSPALVPLVHCLTLADGDIVHVFLEGLAELQRDRLLPSSQLIERLKSPELAPDGLTALLAGFGLPRLEMWQRFIVKAVVQGHLPRETVRDMILGSEPALAIALLDNTLGSGAIRDLRGYFSTLEEATARGVLLPAELQSVLSSPWSLARARPPAGERELRCWKTLTSFWFGKTVDLCVNHRVSVADAAAALRRPVAAGQQQLDFLREPWGRHLIKAGLRAVCPTERIRIVPDPPEPAIALLRRQLLGSVIGMDGLTPCRLIRGLRDMGRTDLVIDHRDELREVMQVLDFTREDIAAALGPDISTCTVL
;
A
#
# COMPACT_ATOMS: atom_id res chain seq x y z
N MET A 1 2.14 -20.07 -37.56
CA MET A 1 2.25 -18.60 -37.46
C MET A 1 2.11 -18.25 -36.00
N HIS A 2 3.09 -17.55 -35.43
CA HIS A 2 3.09 -17.16 -34.02
C HIS A 2 2.62 -15.70 -33.96
N PRO A 3 1.41 -15.41 -33.45
CA PRO A 3 0.71 -14.15 -33.71
C PRO A 3 1.47 -12.91 -33.25
N ILE A 4 2.29 -12.99 -32.18
CA ILE A 4 3.06 -11.85 -31.67
C ILE A 4 4.32 -11.62 -32.52
N ARG A 5 5.09 -12.67 -32.79
CA ARG A 5 6.31 -12.59 -33.60
C ARG A 5 6.00 -12.17 -35.04
N ASP A 6 4.83 -12.58 -35.55
CA ASP A 6 4.33 -12.18 -36.87
C ASP A 6 3.77 -10.75 -36.90
N SER A 7 3.55 -10.10 -35.74
CA SER A 7 3.01 -8.74 -35.65
C SER A 7 4.11 -7.66 -35.52
N TYR A 8 5.28 -8.04 -34.99
CA TYR A 8 6.41 -7.15 -34.79
C TYR A 8 7.52 -7.42 -35.79
N SER A 9 8.16 -6.37 -36.29
CA SER A 9 9.32 -6.53 -37.16
C SER A 9 10.49 -7.21 -36.41
N PRO A 10 11.33 -7.99 -37.09
CA PRO A 10 12.56 -8.51 -36.49
C PRO A 10 13.46 -7.41 -35.92
N ALA A 11 13.48 -6.23 -36.55
CA ALA A 11 14.27 -5.10 -36.09
C ALA A 11 13.76 -4.54 -34.75
N PHE A 12 12.45 -4.48 -34.52
CA PHE A 12 11.89 -4.07 -33.22
C PHE A 12 12.19 -5.07 -32.11
N LEU A 13 12.15 -6.35 -32.46
CA LEU A 13 12.45 -7.43 -31.52
C LEU A 13 13.96 -7.50 -31.22
N ASP A 14 14.82 -7.03 -32.12
CA ASP A 14 16.26 -6.94 -31.91
C ASP A 14 16.61 -5.76 -30.98
N GLU A 15 17.15 -6.09 -29.80
CA GLU A 15 17.43 -5.15 -28.72
C GLU A 15 18.36 -4.00 -29.13
N HIS A 16 19.25 -4.25 -30.09
CA HIS A 16 20.27 -3.30 -30.53
C HIS A 16 19.75 -2.26 -31.53
N ALA A 17 18.56 -2.45 -32.09
CA ALA A 17 17.96 -1.49 -33.01
C ALA A 17 17.47 -0.21 -32.31
N HIS A 18 17.12 -0.29 -31.02
CA HIS A 18 16.58 0.85 -30.25
C HIS A 18 17.61 1.59 -29.42
N THR A 19 18.75 0.98 -29.10
CA THR A 19 19.90 1.67 -28.51
C THR A 19 20.79 2.35 -29.56
N GLY A 20 20.41 2.23 -30.84
CA GLY A 20 21.11 2.74 -32.03
C GLY A 20 21.21 4.26 -32.11
N ARG A 21 22.01 4.86 -31.23
CA ARG A 21 22.75 6.06 -31.60
C ARG A 21 23.80 5.59 -32.62
N PRO A 22 23.84 6.08 -33.87
CA PRO A 22 25.05 5.95 -34.65
C PRO A 22 26.17 6.53 -33.78
N ALA A 23 27.29 5.83 -33.69
CA ALA A 23 28.50 6.33 -33.07
C ALA A 23 28.87 7.65 -33.77
N THR A 24 28.26 8.73 -33.32
CA THR A 24 28.73 10.08 -33.56
C THR A 24 30.07 10.05 -32.85
N THR A 25 31.11 10.11 -33.68
CA THR A 25 32.52 10.18 -33.36
C THR A 25 32.80 11.40 -32.49
N SER A 26 32.25 11.43 -31.28
CA SER A 26 32.71 12.28 -30.20
C SER A 26 33.83 11.53 -29.51
N SER A 27 35.03 11.85 -29.96
CA SER A 27 36.31 11.42 -29.42
C SER A 27 36.47 11.91 -27.97
N ALA A 28 35.84 11.23 -27.02
CA ALA A 28 36.26 11.13 -25.63
C ALA A 28 35.55 9.90 -25.04
N VAL A 29 36.22 8.75 -25.09
CA VAL A 29 35.79 7.55 -24.36
C VAL A 29 35.68 7.95 -22.88
N PRO A 30 34.49 7.98 -22.26
CA PRO A 30 34.42 8.08 -20.83
C PRO A 30 35.05 6.80 -20.29
N ASP A 31 36.03 6.93 -19.40
CA ASP A 31 36.57 5.83 -18.61
C ASP A 31 35.41 4.92 -18.19
N HIS A 32 35.36 3.69 -18.74
CA HIS A 32 34.30 2.75 -18.39
C HIS A 32 34.25 2.63 -16.86
N PRO A 33 33.06 2.79 -16.24
CA PRO A 33 32.95 2.69 -14.79
C PRO A 33 33.54 1.37 -14.34
N VAL A 34 34.34 1.41 -13.27
CA VAL A 34 34.91 0.19 -12.72
C VAL A 34 33.76 -0.69 -12.27
N ALA A 35 33.64 -1.88 -12.84
CA ALA A 35 32.60 -2.85 -12.50
C ALA A 35 33.24 -4.18 -12.12
N TYR A 36 32.61 -4.91 -11.21
CA TYR A 36 33.09 -6.24 -10.85
C TYR A 36 32.89 -7.23 -12.00
N SER A 37 33.98 -7.88 -12.43
CA SER A 37 33.94 -9.01 -13.36
C SER A 37 34.55 -10.24 -12.69
N PRO A 38 33.82 -11.36 -12.57
CA PRO A 38 34.36 -12.60 -11.98
C PRO A 38 35.62 -13.09 -12.69
N ALA A 39 35.69 -12.93 -14.02
CA ALA A 39 36.83 -13.36 -14.83
C ALA A 39 38.12 -12.58 -14.53
N ARG A 40 37.99 -11.32 -14.09
CA ARG A 40 39.13 -10.44 -13.78
C ARG A 40 39.47 -10.42 -12.29
N HIS A 41 38.45 -10.41 -11.43
CA HIS A 41 38.61 -10.13 -10.00
C HIS A 41 38.47 -11.37 -9.12
N GLY A 42 38.10 -12.52 -9.68
CA GLY A 42 37.80 -13.73 -8.92
C GLY A 42 36.45 -13.61 -8.20
N THR A 43 36.43 -13.95 -6.93
CA THR A 43 35.28 -13.82 -6.02
C THR A 43 35.10 -12.39 -5.52
N VAL A 44 33.93 -12.07 -4.95
CA VAL A 44 33.69 -10.73 -4.36
C VAL A 44 34.65 -10.43 -3.21
N ALA A 45 35.00 -11.43 -2.38
CA ALA A 45 35.96 -11.26 -1.29
C ALA A 45 37.37 -10.94 -1.81
N GLU A 46 37.77 -11.52 -2.95
CA GLU A 46 39.01 -11.19 -3.63
C GLU A 46 38.96 -9.80 -4.26
N PHE A 47 37.82 -9.43 -4.87
CA PHE A 47 37.61 -8.08 -5.40
C PHE A 47 37.74 -7.01 -4.32
N VAL A 48 37.16 -7.20 -3.13
CA VAL A 48 37.27 -6.23 -2.02
C VAL A 48 38.72 -5.93 -1.63
N ARG A 49 39.63 -6.88 -1.86
CA ARG A 49 41.08 -6.74 -1.61
C ARG A 49 41.86 -6.33 -2.87
N HIS A 50 41.21 -6.30 -4.03
CA HIS A 50 41.80 -5.94 -5.30
C HIS A 50 42.06 -4.42 -5.35
N ARG A 51 43.13 -4.01 -6.04
CA ARG A 51 43.50 -2.59 -6.19
C ARG A 51 42.40 -1.71 -6.81
N ASP A 52 41.55 -2.31 -7.64
CA ASP A 52 40.47 -1.60 -8.34
C ASP A 52 39.28 -1.28 -7.40
N HIS A 53 39.17 -1.94 -6.25
CA HIS A 53 38.03 -1.78 -5.35
C HIS A 53 37.96 -0.39 -4.70
N ALA A 54 39.11 0.21 -4.38
CA ALA A 54 39.13 1.58 -3.85
C ALA A 54 38.54 2.59 -4.86
N ARG A 55 38.88 2.42 -6.15
CA ARG A 55 38.31 3.22 -7.24
C ARG A 55 36.81 2.94 -7.42
N PHE A 56 36.42 1.66 -7.43
CA PHE A 56 35.01 1.25 -7.46
C PHE A 56 34.18 1.90 -6.35
N GLN A 57 34.65 1.85 -5.09
CA GLN A 57 33.93 2.45 -3.97
C GLN A 57 33.81 3.96 -4.10
N ALA A 58 34.86 4.64 -4.55
CA ALA A 58 34.83 6.08 -4.78
C ALA A 58 33.82 6.45 -5.88
N GLU A 59 33.80 5.71 -6.99
CA GLU A 59 32.85 5.92 -8.09
C GLU A 59 31.40 5.70 -7.63
N VAL A 60 31.10 4.58 -6.96
CA VAL A 60 29.75 4.29 -6.45
C VAL A 60 29.31 5.32 -5.40
N ARG A 61 30.17 5.71 -4.46
CA ARG A 61 29.84 6.74 -3.45
C ARG A 61 29.46 8.05 -4.13
N ARG A 62 30.29 8.51 -5.07
CA ARG A 62 30.04 9.72 -5.84
C ARG A 62 28.70 9.65 -6.59
N ASP A 63 28.37 8.50 -7.17
CA ASP A 63 27.13 8.33 -7.91
C ASP A 63 25.90 8.33 -6.98
N ILE A 64 25.97 7.73 -5.78
CA ILE A 64 24.90 7.83 -4.76
C ILE A 64 24.80 9.26 -4.23
N ASP A 65 25.93 9.90 -3.91
CA ASP A 65 25.97 11.28 -3.42
C ASP A 65 25.31 12.25 -4.42
N ALA A 66 25.53 12.05 -5.73
CA ALA A 66 24.86 12.83 -6.76
C ALA A 66 23.34 12.63 -6.78
N LEU A 67 22.84 11.42 -6.50
CA LEU A 67 21.39 11.17 -6.37
C LEU A 67 20.82 11.81 -5.10
N VAL A 68 21.54 11.74 -3.98
CA VAL A 68 21.14 12.37 -2.72
C VAL A 68 21.09 13.90 -2.86
N GLU A 69 22.12 14.49 -3.45
CA GLU A 69 22.19 15.93 -3.72
C GLU A 69 21.04 16.38 -4.63
N PHE A 70 20.77 15.64 -5.71
CA PHE A 70 19.65 15.93 -6.60
C PHE A 70 18.29 15.76 -5.92
N ALA A 71 18.15 14.80 -5.00
CA ALA A 71 16.94 14.61 -4.23
C ALA A 71 16.62 15.81 -3.33
N GLY A 72 17.66 16.46 -2.80
CA GLY A 72 17.58 17.73 -2.09
C GLY A 72 16.57 17.72 -0.94
N ASP A 73 15.45 18.41 -1.14
CA ASP A 73 14.35 18.59 -0.18
C ASP A 73 13.40 17.38 -0.08
N MET A 74 13.56 16.33 -0.89
CA MET A 74 12.76 15.11 -0.81
C MET A 74 13.21 14.22 0.36
N VAL A 75 12.87 14.61 1.59
CA VAL A 75 13.34 13.98 2.86
C VAL A 75 13.25 12.45 2.83
N ASP A 76 12.10 11.88 2.49
CA ASP A 76 11.92 10.42 2.46
C ASP A 76 12.83 9.74 1.42
N THR A 77 13.01 10.38 0.26
CA THR A 77 13.89 9.88 -0.81
C THR A 77 15.35 9.88 -0.35
N VAL A 78 15.80 10.96 0.30
CA VAL A 78 17.14 11.06 0.88
C VAL A 78 17.36 9.98 1.94
N ILE A 79 16.41 9.76 2.85
CA ILE A 79 16.49 8.72 3.89
C ILE A 79 16.68 7.33 3.26
N HIS A 80 15.91 7.02 2.22
CA HIS A 80 16.02 5.73 1.53
C HIS A 80 17.35 5.56 0.79
N LEU A 81 17.83 6.60 0.11
CA LEU A 81 19.12 6.58 -0.59
C LEU A 81 20.30 6.45 0.38
N GLU A 82 20.28 7.15 1.51
CA GLU A 82 21.32 7.03 2.55
C GLU A 82 21.27 5.66 3.25
N SER A 83 20.09 5.12 3.52
CA SER A 83 19.94 3.75 4.03
C SER A 83 20.50 2.72 3.04
N TRP A 84 20.25 2.90 1.74
CA TRP A 84 20.80 2.04 0.71
C TRP A 84 22.32 2.21 0.57
N ARG A 85 22.85 3.43 0.67
CA ARG A 85 24.29 3.71 0.71
C ARG A 85 24.98 2.91 1.80
N GLN A 86 24.44 2.94 3.01
CA GLN A 86 24.98 2.18 4.14
C GLN A 86 24.97 0.68 3.84
N LYS A 87 23.83 0.16 3.35
CA LYS A 87 23.72 -1.26 2.95
C LYS A 87 24.74 -1.64 1.89
N PHE A 88 24.92 -0.84 0.83
CA PHE A 88 25.80 -1.15 -0.31
C PHE A 88 27.27 -1.33 0.10
N PHE A 89 27.71 -0.68 1.18
CA PHE A 89 29.09 -0.76 1.67
C PHE A 89 29.23 -1.58 2.96
N ASP A 90 28.18 -2.29 3.39
CA ASP A 90 28.17 -3.03 4.64
C ASP A 90 28.96 -4.35 4.49
N LEU A 91 30.22 -4.35 4.93
CA LEU A 91 31.17 -5.46 4.84
C LEU A 91 31.57 -5.97 6.24
N ASP A 92 31.69 -7.29 6.40
CA ASP A 92 32.24 -7.91 7.59
C ASP A 92 33.78 -7.80 7.64
N ALA A 93 34.38 -8.19 8.77
CA ALA A 93 35.83 -8.18 8.96
C ALA A 93 36.62 -9.06 7.97
N HIS A 94 35.95 -9.94 7.23
CA HIS A 94 36.54 -10.80 6.22
C HIS A 94 36.32 -10.30 4.78
N GLY A 95 35.63 -9.16 4.62
CA GLY A 95 35.29 -8.57 3.32
C GLY A 95 34.04 -9.19 2.68
N ARG A 96 33.20 -9.90 3.45
CA ARG A 96 31.92 -10.42 2.97
C ARG A 96 30.84 -9.39 3.18
N HIS A 97 29.98 -9.24 2.19
CA HIS A 97 28.89 -8.28 2.25
C HIS A 97 27.80 -8.74 3.23
N LEU A 98 27.52 -7.94 4.26
CA LEU A 98 26.59 -8.26 5.34
C LEU A 98 25.12 -8.16 4.88
N ALA A 99 24.79 -7.12 4.10
CA ALA A 99 23.40 -6.94 3.65
C ALA A 99 22.96 -7.89 2.51
N TYR A 100 23.88 -8.30 1.61
CA TYR A 100 23.56 -9.10 0.42
C TYR A 100 24.19 -10.51 0.44
N GLY A 101 25.22 -10.77 1.24
CA GLY A 101 26.01 -12.00 1.10
C GLY A 101 26.88 -12.00 -0.17
N ALA A 102 27.71 -13.04 -0.36
CA ALA A 102 28.75 -13.04 -1.39
C ALA A 102 28.22 -13.04 -2.84
N GLU A 103 27.20 -13.84 -3.13
CA GLU A 103 26.67 -14.02 -4.49
C GLU A 103 25.81 -12.84 -4.98
N ASP A 104 24.97 -12.27 -4.12
CA ASP A 104 24.16 -11.10 -4.46
C ASP A 104 25.01 -9.82 -4.52
N ALA A 105 26.08 -9.73 -3.73
CA ALA A 105 27.06 -8.67 -3.88
C ALA A 105 27.74 -8.70 -5.26
N ARG A 106 27.97 -9.90 -5.82
CA ARG A 106 28.49 -10.05 -7.20
C ARG A 106 27.52 -9.42 -8.21
N LEU A 107 26.21 -9.62 -8.04
CA LEU A 107 25.19 -9.01 -8.91
C LEU A 107 25.16 -7.49 -8.74
N MET A 108 25.16 -6.98 -7.51
CA MET A 108 25.17 -5.53 -7.27
C MET A 108 26.43 -4.86 -7.80
N TYR A 109 27.61 -5.45 -7.60
CA TYR A 109 28.86 -4.85 -8.06
C TYR A 109 29.08 -5.01 -9.57
N GLY A 110 28.55 -6.07 -10.17
CA GLY A 110 28.69 -6.36 -11.60
C GLY A 110 27.64 -5.68 -12.47
N GLN A 111 26.37 -5.68 -12.06
CA GLN A 111 25.24 -5.15 -12.84
C GLN A 111 24.64 -3.90 -12.19
N GLY A 112 24.47 -3.89 -10.87
CA GLY A 112 23.88 -2.77 -10.13
C GLY A 112 24.70 -1.48 -10.23
N ALA A 113 26.02 -1.55 -10.04
CA ALA A 113 26.91 -0.40 -10.08
C ALA A 113 26.95 0.28 -11.47
N PRO A 114 27.06 -0.44 -12.60
CA PRO A 114 26.88 0.17 -13.92
C PRO A 114 25.52 0.83 -14.12
N CYS A 115 24.43 0.20 -13.64
CA CYS A 115 23.09 0.79 -13.74
C CYS A 115 22.98 2.08 -12.93
N LEU A 116 23.49 2.08 -11.70
CA LEU A 116 23.57 3.26 -10.84
C LEU A 116 24.38 4.38 -11.50
N SER A 117 25.54 4.06 -12.06
CA SER A 117 26.40 5.07 -12.69
C SER A 117 25.72 5.72 -13.90
N ARG A 118 25.04 4.91 -14.72
CA ARG A 118 24.22 5.41 -15.83
C ARG A 118 23.08 6.28 -15.34
N LEU A 119 22.42 5.90 -14.23
CA LEU A 119 21.33 6.67 -13.65
C LEU A 119 21.83 8.01 -13.13
N ALA A 120 22.93 8.04 -12.40
CA ALA A 120 23.56 9.27 -11.93
C ALA A 120 23.95 10.20 -13.09
N SER A 121 24.37 9.65 -14.24
CA SER A 121 24.57 10.43 -15.46
C SER A 121 23.26 11.04 -15.97
N LEU A 122 22.22 10.24 -16.18
CA LEU A 122 20.91 10.70 -16.68
C LEU A 122 20.27 11.73 -15.74
N ILE A 123 20.43 11.58 -14.44
CA ILE A 123 19.93 12.54 -13.45
C ILE A 123 20.68 13.88 -13.54
N ARG A 124 21.95 13.90 -13.97
CA ARG A 124 22.71 15.15 -14.22
C ARG A 124 22.42 15.76 -15.59
N GLU A 125 21.98 14.97 -16.57
CA GLU A 125 21.71 15.45 -17.93
C GLU A 125 20.59 16.49 -17.99
N THR A 126 20.86 17.62 -18.64
CA THR A 126 19.93 18.76 -18.74
C THR A 126 18.83 18.56 -19.78
N GLY A 127 18.92 17.50 -20.61
CA GLY A 127 17.93 17.19 -21.64
C GLY A 127 16.62 16.61 -21.11
N LEU A 128 16.60 16.12 -19.87
CA LEU A 128 15.39 15.60 -19.22
C LEU A 128 14.78 16.66 -18.30
N SER A 129 13.45 16.71 -18.23
CA SER A 129 12.76 17.61 -17.31
C SER A 129 13.18 17.30 -15.85
N VAL A 130 13.34 18.34 -15.03
CA VAL A 130 13.70 18.16 -13.61
C VAL A 130 12.62 17.38 -12.87
N GLU A 131 11.36 17.62 -13.20
CA GLU A 131 10.20 16.96 -12.58
C GLU A 131 10.16 15.46 -12.88
N SER A 132 10.40 15.06 -14.15
CA SER A 132 10.48 13.65 -14.53
C SER A 132 11.59 12.94 -13.75
N ARG A 133 12.81 13.53 -13.72
CA ARG A 133 13.94 13.00 -12.97
C ARG A 133 13.65 12.85 -11.47
N ARG A 134 13.00 13.84 -10.85
CA ARG A 134 12.64 13.80 -9.41
C ARG A 134 11.55 12.77 -9.12
N THR A 135 10.54 12.67 -9.98
CA THR A 135 9.47 11.68 -9.84
C THR A 135 10.02 10.26 -9.91
N GLU A 136 10.88 10.01 -10.89
CA GLU A 136 11.52 8.70 -11.05
C GLU A 136 12.42 8.33 -9.87
N LEU A 137 13.22 9.28 -9.39
CA LEU A 137 14.08 9.04 -8.22
C LEU A 137 13.26 8.76 -6.95
N ARG A 138 12.15 9.49 -6.74
CA ARG A 138 11.23 9.28 -5.62
C ARG A 138 10.61 7.89 -5.64
N GLN A 139 10.24 7.40 -6.82
CA GLN A 139 9.68 6.04 -6.98
C GLN A 139 10.74 4.96 -6.80
N LEU A 140 11.96 5.20 -7.25
CA LEU A 140 13.08 4.25 -7.18
C LEU A 140 13.58 4.05 -5.73
N ALA A 141 13.79 5.13 -4.98
CA ALA A 141 14.49 5.09 -3.70
C ALA A 141 13.99 4.01 -2.70
N PRO A 142 12.67 3.87 -2.42
CA PRO A 142 12.21 2.81 -1.52
C PRO A 142 12.49 1.39 -2.04
N GLN A 143 12.52 1.21 -3.37
CA GLN A 143 12.74 -0.08 -4.03
C GLN A 143 14.21 -0.54 -3.98
N LEU A 144 15.17 0.36 -3.76
CA LEU A 144 16.59 0.02 -3.63
C LEU A 144 16.92 -0.70 -2.31
N THR A 145 16.05 -0.59 -1.30
CA THR A 145 16.30 -1.14 0.04
C THR A 145 16.00 -2.64 0.17
N VAL A 146 15.58 -3.29 -0.92
CA VAL A 146 15.25 -4.72 -1.02
C VAL A 146 16.49 -5.57 -1.35
N CYS A 147 16.33 -6.88 -1.68
CA CYS A 147 17.48 -7.69 -2.13
C CYS A 147 18.09 -7.18 -3.45
N ALA A 148 19.32 -7.63 -3.74
CA ALA A 148 20.08 -7.24 -4.92
C ALA A 148 19.33 -7.40 -6.26
N PRO A 149 18.78 -8.58 -6.64
CA PRO A 149 17.97 -8.71 -7.86
C PRO A 149 16.86 -7.66 -7.97
N GLY A 150 16.11 -7.42 -6.90
CA GLY A 150 15.03 -6.43 -6.90
C GLY A 150 15.54 -4.99 -7.03
N ALA A 151 16.67 -4.67 -6.41
CA ALA A 151 17.30 -3.35 -6.57
C ALA A 151 17.83 -3.13 -7.99
N ILE A 152 18.42 -4.16 -8.62
CA ILE A 152 18.90 -4.11 -10.01
C ILE A 152 17.74 -3.92 -10.98
N GLU A 153 16.67 -4.69 -10.81
CA GLU A 153 15.45 -4.55 -11.60
C GLU A 153 14.86 -3.14 -11.47
N ALA A 154 14.76 -2.61 -10.25
CA ALA A 154 14.28 -1.25 -10.01
C ALA A 154 15.18 -0.19 -10.68
N LEU A 155 16.51 -0.33 -10.60
CA LEU A 155 17.46 0.54 -11.29
C LEU A 155 17.27 0.48 -12.81
N GLN A 156 17.14 -0.71 -13.39
CA GLN A 156 16.93 -0.90 -14.82
C GLN A 156 15.58 -0.32 -15.30
N CYS A 157 14.51 -0.50 -14.52
CA CYS A 157 13.21 0.10 -14.80
C CYS A 157 13.27 1.63 -14.77
N CYS A 158 13.94 2.22 -13.77
CA CYS A 158 14.13 3.67 -13.68
C CYS A 158 14.98 4.20 -14.84
N LEU A 159 16.09 3.53 -15.18
CA LEU A 159 16.88 3.83 -16.38
C LEU A 159 16.03 3.78 -17.64
N GLY A 160 15.19 2.75 -17.79
CA GLY A 160 14.31 2.61 -18.93
C GLY A 160 13.28 3.73 -19.06
N ARG A 161 12.82 4.33 -17.95
CA ARG A 161 11.90 5.48 -18.00
C ARG A 161 12.60 6.81 -18.25
N LEU A 162 13.88 6.92 -17.91
CA LEU A 162 14.69 8.12 -18.14
C LEU A 162 15.49 8.10 -19.45
N ASP A 163 15.71 6.92 -20.05
CA ASP A 163 16.47 6.78 -21.29
C ASP A 163 15.72 7.47 -22.45
N PRO A 164 16.30 8.49 -23.11
CA PRO A 164 15.67 9.16 -24.25
C PRO A 164 15.29 8.17 -25.38
N ALA A 165 16.05 7.09 -25.54
CA ALA A 165 15.75 6.05 -26.52
C ALA A 165 14.49 5.26 -26.16
N ARG A 166 14.15 5.17 -24.87
CA ARG A 166 12.89 4.59 -24.40
C ARG A 166 11.76 5.63 -24.27
N ASN A 167 12.09 6.91 -24.13
CA ASN A 167 11.13 8.01 -24.11
C ASN A 167 10.74 8.50 -25.52
N CYS A 168 10.60 7.56 -26.45
CA CYS A 168 10.06 7.77 -27.79
C CYS A 168 9.00 6.69 -28.06
N LEU A 169 8.22 6.82 -29.15
CA LEU A 169 7.07 5.96 -29.38
C LEU A 169 7.40 4.44 -29.38
N PRO A 170 8.44 3.94 -30.09
CA PRO A 170 8.84 2.53 -29.98
C PRO A 170 9.25 2.10 -28.57
N GLY A 171 9.92 2.99 -27.85
CA GLY A 171 10.35 2.76 -26.48
C GLY A 171 9.19 2.65 -25.50
N LYS A 172 8.24 3.59 -25.56
CA LYS A 172 6.99 3.54 -24.80
C LYS A 172 6.17 2.31 -25.14
N TRP A 173 6.10 1.95 -26.41
CA TRP A 173 5.43 0.73 -26.87
C TRP A 173 5.97 -0.51 -26.18
N ARG A 174 7.30 -0.67 -26.17
CA ARG A 174 7.95 -1.76 -25.45
C ARG A 174 7.63 -1.70 -23.97
N SER A 175 7.76 -0.54 -23.31
CA SER A 175 7.45 -0.39 -21.88
C SER A 175 6.02 -0.81 -21.53
N VAL A 176 5.02 -0.47 -22.37
CA VAL A 176 3.63 -0.90 -22.15
C VAL A 176 3.49 -2.42 -22.26
N VAL A 177 4.14 -3.06 -23.24
CA VAL A 177 4.14 -4.53 -23.35
C VAL A 177 4.79 -5.17 -22.12
N GLU A 178 5.95 -4.66 -21.69
CA GLU A 178 6.66 -5.15 -20.49
C GLU A 178 5.77 -5.03 -19.24
N GLN A 179 5.06 -3.90 -19.07
CA GLN A 179 4.15 -3.63 -17.95
C GLN A 179 2.91 -4.55 -17.96
N ILE A 180 2.30 -4.78 -19.13
CA ILE A 180 1.15 -5.69 -19.25
C ILE A 180 1.55 -7.12 -18.83
N ILE A 181 2.73 -7.59 -19.27
CA ILE A 181 3.22 -8.92 -18.92
C ILE A 181 3.54 -9.01 -17.42
N GLU A 182 4.20 -7.99 -16.87
CA GLU A 182 4.50 -7.93 -15.44
C GLU A 182 3.24 -7.97 -14.59
N GLN A 183 2.23 -7.16 -14.94
CA GLN A 183 0.96 -7.12 -14.22
C GLN A 183 0.26 -8.48 -14.25
N ALA A 184 0.18 -9.12 -15.42
CA ALA A 184 -0.40 -10.46 -15.54
C ALA A 184 0.37 -11.50 -14.71
N ALA A 185 1.70 -11.38 -14.62
CA ALA A 185 2.51 -12.26 -13.79
C ALA A 185 2.23 -12.03 -12.29
N VAL A 186 2.13 -10.78 -11.84
CA VAL A 186 1.74 -10.42 -10.47
C VAL A 186 0.38 -11.00 -10.12
N ASP A 187 -0.64 -10.74 -10.94
CA ASP A 187 -2.01 -11.18 -10.70
C ASP A 187 -2.09 -12.72 -10.68
N THR A 188 -1.42 -13.38 -11.62
CA THR A 188 -1.40 -14.85 -11.69
C THR A 188 -0.72 -15.46 -10.46
N VAL A 189 0.41 -14.88 -10.02
CA VAL A 189 1.14 -15.36 -8.84
C VAL A 189 0.33 -15.14 -7.57
N GLU A 190 -0.33 -13.99 -7.44
CA GLU A 190 -1.18 -13.70 -6.28
C GLU A 190 -2.40 -14.64 -6.21
N ILE A 191 -3.06 -14.91 -7.34
CA ILE A 191 -4.18 -15.84 -7.39
C ILE A 191 -3.74 -17.29 -7.10
N THR A 192 -2.62 -17.71 -7.66
CA THR A 192 -2.18 -19.12 -7.60
C THR A 192 -1.46 -19.44 -6.29
N TYR A 193 -0.55 -18.56 -5.86
CA TYR A 193 0.39 -18.79 -4.77
C TYR A 193 0.19 -17.81 -3.59
N GLY A 194 -0.80 -16.91 -3.65
CA GLY A 194 -1.01 -15.88 -2.61
C GLY A 194 -1.12 -16.42 -1.18
N HIS A 195 -1.63 -17.64 -1.03
CA HIS A 195 -1.72 -18.34 0.26
C HIS A 195 -0.35 -18.76 0.82
N GLU A 196 0.66 -18.95 -0.02
CA GLU A 196 2.04 -19.30 0.37
C GLU A 196 2.81 -18.07 0.91
N PHE A 197 2.37 -16.85 0.57
CA PHE A 197 3.09 -15.61 0.90
C PHE A 197 2.65 -14.91 2.19
N VAL A 198 1.78 -15.54 3.01
CA VAL A 198 1.27 -14.95 4.26
C VAL A 198 2.41 -14.60 5.22
N GLU A 199 3.49 -15.39 5.24
CA GLU A 199 4.66 -15.16 6.11
C GLU A 199 5.86 -14.54 5.37
N ALA A 200 5.89 -14.56 4.03
CA ALA A 200 7.07 -14.19 3.24
C ALA A 200 6.71 -13.37 1.98
N ARG A 201 6.09 -12.19 2.15
CA ARG A 201 5.77 -11.26 1.04
C ARG A 201 6.95 -10.93 0.12
N LEU A 202 8.18 -10.91 0.64
CA LEU A 202 9.39 -10.68 -0.17
C LEU A 202 9.73 -11.83 -1.13
N ALA A 203 9.15 -13.02 -0.95
CA ALA A 203 9.31 -14.14 -1.86
C ALA A 203 8.42 -14.02 -3.11
N GLN A 204 7.29 -13.29 -3.02
CA GLN A 204 6.33 -13.13 -4.12
C GLN A 204 7.00 -12.58 -5.38
N ARG A 205 7.89 -11.59 -5.26
CA ARG A 205 8.60 -11.01 -6.41
C ARG A 205 9.43 -12.05 -7.18
N HIS A 206 9.99 -13.04 -6.51
CA HIS A 206 10.79 -14.08 -7.15
C HIS A 206 9.92 -15.09 -7.90
N TYR A 207 8.68 -15.31 -7.44
CA TYR A 207 7.67 -16.04 -8.21
C TYR A 207 7.25 -15.25 -9.45
N VAL A 208 7.02 -13.94 -9.30
CA VAL A 208 6.67 -13.04 -10.42
C VAL A 208 7.79 -13.01 -11.45
N ALA A 209 9.03 -12.79 -11.02
CA ALA A 209 10.21 -12.81 -11.90
C ALA A 209 10.35 -14.16 -12.61
N GLY A 210 10.16 -15.28 -11.91
CA GLY A 210 10.18 -16.62 -12.52
C GLY A 210 9.08 -16.83 -13.57
N LEU A 211 7.87 -16.35 -13.31
CA LEU A 211 6.77 -16.45 -14.28
C LEU A 211 7.02 -15.53 -15.48
N LYS A 212 7.49 -14.30 -15.25
CA LYS A 212 7.84 -13.33 -16.30
C LYS A 212 8.86 -13.92 -17.29
N HIS A 213 9.91 -14.57 -16.79
CA HIS A 213 10.88 -15.26 -17.65
C HIS A 213 10.23 -16.32 -18.54
N LYS A 214 9.37 -17.17 -17.98
CA LYS A 214 8.65 -18.19 -18.77
C LYS A 214 7.66 -17.57 -19.76
N LEU A 215 7.02 -16.46 -19.42
CA LEU A 215 6.10 -15.76 -20.30
C LEU A 215 6.83 -15.12 -21.48
N TYR A 216 7.98 -14.47 -21.28
CA TYR A 216 8.77 -13.91 -22.38
C TYR A 216 9.19 -15.02 -23.36
N GLN A 217 9.62 -16.16 -22.83
CA GLN A 217 9.92 -17.33 -23.65
C GLN A 217 8.68 -17.85 -24.41
N ALA A 218 7.55 -18.02 -23.72
CA ALA A 218 6.30 -18.53 -24.32
C ALA A 218 5.67 -17.57 -25.33
N LEU A 219 5.95 -16.27 -25.21
CA LEU A 219 5.50 -15.22 -26.14
C LEU A 219 6.52 -14.95 -27.25
N GLU A 220 7.67 -15.63 -27.24
CA GLU A 220 8.80 -15.44 -28.17
C GLU A 220 9.35 -14.00 -28.19
N LEU A 221 9.38 -13.35 -27.03
CA LEU A 221 9.97 -12.02 -26.87
C LEU A 221 11.45 -12.16 -26.50
N PRO A 222 12.40 -11.77 -27.37
CA PRO A 222 13.83 -11.96 -27.14
C PRO A 222 14.44 -10.89 -26.22
N TRP A 223 13.62 -10.10 -25.54
CA TRP A 223 14.06 -9.04 -24.66
C TRP A 223 14.73 -9.61 -23.41
N PRO A 224 15.91 -9.11 -23.01
CA PRO A 224 16.58 -9.63 -21.84
C PRO A 224 15.84 -9.23 -20.57
N LEU A 225 15.85 -10.16 -19.62
CA LEU A 225 15.36 -9.94 -18.27
C LEU A 225 16.54 -10.02 -17.29
N PRO A 226 16.50 -9.27 -16.18
CA PRO A 226 17.55 -9.33 -15.17
C PRO A 226 17.71 -10.74 -14.58
N GLU A 227 18.96 -11.11 -14.30
CA GLU A 227 19.27 -12.39 -13.64
C GLU A 227 18.70 -12.39 -12.22
N ASP A 228 17.81 -13.32 -11.93
CA ASP A 228 17.35 -13.59 -10.56
C ASP A 228 17.57 -15.07 -10.21
N ARG A 229 18.47 -15.31 -9.25
CA ARG A 229 18.80 -16.67 -8.79
C ARG A 229 17.72 -17.29 -7.93
N PHE A 230 16.86 -16.47 -7.35
CA PHE A 230 15.79 -16.90 -6.47
C PHE A 230 14.49 -17.18 -7.22
N ILE A 231 14.47 -17.03 -8.55
CA ILE A 231 13.26 -17.28 -9.34
C ILE A 231 12.65 -18.63 -8.99
N HIS A 232 11.34 -18.63 -8.82
CA HIS A 232 10.61 -19.87 -8.73
C HIS A 232 10.63 -20.56 -10.11
N LYS A 233 11.48 -21.58 -10.27
CA LYS A 233 11.68 -22.26 -11.56
C LYS A 233 10.50 -23.18 -11.94
N HIS A 234 9.67 -23.56 -10.97
CA HIS A 234 8.68 -24.62 -11.11
C HIS A 234 7.24 -24.11 -11.30
N HIS A 235 7.04 -23.07 -12.11
CA HIS A 235 5.70 -22.75 -12.64
C HIS A 235 5.23 -23.87 -13.57
N ALA A 236 4.01 -24.39 -13.36
CA ALA A 236 3.45 -25.43 -14.21
C ALA A 236 3.27 -24.94 -15.65
N ASP A 237 3.64 -25.74 -16.65
CA ASP A 237 3.55 -25.33 -18.06
C ASP A 237 2.13 -24.97 -18.48
N ALA A 238 1.13 -25.68 -17.95
CA ALA A 238 -0.28 -25.36 -18.19
C ALA A 238 -0.67 -23.96 -17.69
N LEU A 239 -0.08 -23.48 -16.58
CA LEU A 239 -0.28 -22.13 -16.07
C LEU A 239 0.34 -21.10 -17.01
N VAL A 240 1.59 -21.34 -17.43
CA VAL A 240 2.32 -20.47 -18.36
C VAL A 240 1.57 -20.35 -19.69
N GLN A 241 1.12 -21.47 -20.26
CA GLN A 241 0.39 -21.46 -21.54
C GLN A 241 -0.96 -20.76 -21.44
N ARG A 242 -1.71 -20.96 -20.35
CA ARG A 242 -2.96 -20.22 -20.10
C ARG A 242 -2.72 -18.72 -19.98
N CYS A 243 -1.72 -18.31 -19.21
CA CYS A 243 -1.38 -16.91 -19.01
C CYS A 243 -0.90 -16.28 -20.33
N ALA A 244 -0.03 -16.96 -21.09
CA ALA A 244 0.42 -16.52 -22.41
C ALA A 244 -0.75 -16.39 -23.40
N ALA A 245 -1.70 -17.33 -23.40
CA ALA A 245 -2.89 -17.26 -24.24
C ALA A 245 -3.78 -16.05 -23.90
N ALA A 246 -3.95 -15.75 -22.61
CA ALA A 246 -4.68 -14.55 -22.15
C ALA A 246 -3.94 -13.24 -22.48
N LEU A 247 -2.61 -13.25 -22.43
CA LEU A 247 -1.77 -12.09 -22.73
C LEU A 247 -1.75 -11.72 -24.22
N ARG A 248 -1.77 -12.70 -25.12
CA ARG A 248 -1.72 -12.48 -26.59
C ARG A 248 -2.62 -11.36 -27.10
N PRO A 249 -3.94 -11.33 -26.80
CA PRO A 249 -4.80 -10.23 -27.24
C PRO A 249 -4.48 -8.90 -26.54
N MET A 250 -3.94 -8.91 -25.33
CA MET A 250 -3.62 -7.70 -24.56
C MET A 250 -2.34 -7.00 -25.07
N ILE A 251 -1.40 -7.75 -25.63
CA ILE A 251 -0.15 -7.22 -26.20
C ILE A 251 -0.15 -7.18 -27.73
N ALA A 252 -1.32 -7.42 -28.35
CA ALA A 252 -1.54 -7.21 -29.77
C ALA A 252 -1.34 -5.72 -30.14
N PRO A 253 -0.86 -5.39 -31.34
CA PRO A 253 -0.51 -4.02 -31.67
C PRO A 253 -1.62 -3.00 -31.43
N GLY A 254 -2.87 -3.29 -31.83
CA GLY A 254 -3.99 -2.38 -31.56
C GLY A 254 -4.28 -2.17 -30.07
N ALA A 255 -4.12 -3.20 -29.23
CA ALA A 255 -4.33 -3.09 -27.79
C ALA A 255 -3.25 -2.22 -27.13
N VAL A 256 -1.97 -2.41 -27.50
CA VAL A 256 -0.86 -1.59 -27.00
C VAL A 256 -0.99 -0.15 -27.46
N ALA A 257 -1.33 0.04 -28.75
CA ALA A 257 -1.61 1.36 -29.30
C ALA A 257 -2.71 2.05 -28.51
N ARG A 258 -3.81 1.35 -28.18
CA ARG A 258 -4.94 1.92 -27.42
C ARG A 258 -4.52 2.42 -26.05
N VAL A 259 -3.68 1.68 -25.32
CA VAL A 259 -3.18 2.11 -23.99
C VAL A 259 -2.34 3.38 -24.11
N LEU A 260 -1.42 3.45 -25.07
CA LEU A 260 -0.66 4.67 -25.37
C LEU A 260 -1.59 5.81 -25.84
N ALA A 261 -2.61 5.41 -26.58
CA ALA A 261 -3.79 6.16 -27.00
C ALA A 261 -4.42 7.01 -25.90
N GLU A 262 -4.84 6.28 -24.88
CA GLU A 262 -5.49 6.78 -23.68
C GLU A 262 -4.55 7.67 -22.87
N GLU A 263 -3.28 7.26 -22.70
CA GLU A 263 -2.25 8.10 -22.04
C GLU A 263 -2.06 9.44 -22.78
N TYR A 264 -1.97 9.41 -24.12
CA TYR A 264 -1.83 10.61 -24.94
C TYR A 264 -3.01 11.57 -24.74
N LEU A 265 -4.24 11.06 -24.89
CA LEU A 265 -5.46 11.88 -24.77
C LEU A 265 -5.65 12.43 -23.37
N GLN A 266 -5.32 11.65 -22.34
CA GLN A 266 -5.39 12.10 -20.95
C GLN A 266 -4.43 13.26 -20.71
N ARG A 267 -3.15 13.11 -21.09
CA ARG A 267 -2.14 14.17 -20.93
C ARG A 267 -2.46 15.42 -21.75
N PHE A 268 -2.94 15.25 -22.97
CA PHE A 268 -3.43 16.35 -23.79
C PHE A 268 -4.58 17.09 -23.11
N SER A 269 -5.56 16.35 -22.58
CA SER A 269 -6.74 16.93 -21.90
C SER A 269 -6.37 17.66 -20.61
N ASP A 270 -5.43 17.12 -19.84
CA ASP A 270 -4.94 17.76 -18.61
C ASP A 270 -4.15 19.03 -18.93
N ALA A 271 -3.23 18.99 -19.91
CA ALA A 271 -2.51 20.18 -20.36
C ALA A 271 -3.46 21.27 -20.88
N LEU A 272 -4.50 20.88 -21.62
CA LEU A 272 -5.51 21.80 -22.12
C LEU A 272 -6.32 22.43 -20.98
N ARG A 273 -6.73 21.63 -19.97
CA ARG A 273 -7.45 22.11 -18.79
C ARG A 273 -6.61 23.12 -18.00
N ASP A 274 -5.33 22.83 -17.82
CA ASP A 274 -4.39 23.71 -17.11
C ASP A 274 -4.16 25.04 -17.86
N LYS A 275 -4.06 24.98 -19.19
CA LYS A 275 -3.91 26.17 -20.05
C LYS A 275 -5.16 27.03 -20.06
N VAL A 276 -6.34 26.43 -20.19
CA VAL A 276 -7.60 27.17 -20.31
C VAL A 276 -8.09 27.66 -18.95
N ARG A 277 -7.65 27.06 -17.83
CA ARG A 277 -8.03 27.42 -16.44
C ARG A 277 -9.55 27.45 -16.18
N VAL A 278 -10.35 26.80 -17.03
CA VAL A 278 -11.81 26.75 -16.88
C VAL A 278 -12.21 25.43 -16.25
N HIS A 279 -12.93 25.50 -15.14
CA HIS A 279 -13.64 24.37 -14.55
C HIS A 279 -15.01 24.26 -15.24
N GLY A 280 -15.03 23.71 -16.47
CA GLY A 280 -16.24 23.64 -17.29
C GLY A 280 -15.97 23.32 -18.77
N PRO A 281 -17.03 23.17 -19.59
CA PRO A 281 -16.89 22.90 -21.03
C PRO A 281 -16.20 24.07 -21.74
N ILE A 282 -15.23 23.75 -22.60
CA ILE A 282 -14.41 24.76 -23.29
C ILE A 282 -15.19 25.32 -24.48
N THR A 283 -15.67 26.55 -24.38
CA THR A 283 -16.54 27.18 -25.40
C THR A 283 -15.77 27.72 -26.60
N SER A 284 -14.46 27.97 -26.49
CA SER A 284 -13.62 28.40 -27.61
C SER A 284 -12.17 27.91 -27.44
N LEU A 285 -11.72 27.08 -28.38
CA LEU A 285 -10.32 26.67 -28.49
C LEU A 285 -9.68 27.33 -29.71
N THR A 286 -8.63 28.11 -29.49
CA THR A 286 -7.79 28.61 -30.58
C THR A 286 -6.86 27.49 -31.08
N VAL A 287 -6.44 27.56 -32.35
CA VAL A 287 -5.46 26.61 -32.90
C VAL A 287 -4.17 26.64 -32.09
N ASP A 288 -3.71 27.84 -31.70
CA ASP A 288 -2.48 28.01 -30.93
C ASP A 288 -2.54 27.33 -29.55
N GLN A 289 -3.68 27.43 -28.84
CA GLN A 289 -3.87 26.72 -27.57
C GLN A 289 -3.78 25.20 -27.72
N VAL A 290 -4.32 24.65 -28.80
CA VAL A 290 -4.24 23.22 -29.08
C VAL A 290 -2.80 22.83 -29.39
N MET A 291 -2.12 23.58 -30.26
CA MET A 291 -0.73 23.31 -30.64
C MET A 291 0.23 23.40 -29.46
N ASP A 292 0.08 24.40 -28.59
CA ASP A 292 0.86 24.56 -27.34
C ASP A 292 0.80 23.32 -26.44
N CYS A 293 -0.35 22.64 -26.40
CA CYS A 293 -0.54 21.44 -25.59
C CYS A 293 0.07 20.19 -26.24
N LEU A 294 0.30 20.20 -27.55
CA LEU A 294 0.83 19.08 -28.32
C LEU A 294 2.35 19.03 -28.31
N VAL A 295 3.04 20.18 -28.33
CA VAL A 295 4.51 20.27 -28.39
C VAL A 295 5.22 19.38 -27.34
N PRO A 296 4.80 19.34 -26.06
CA PRO A 296 5.45 18.48 -25.07
C PRO A 296 5.29 16.99 -25.36
N LEU A 297 4.24 16.59 -26.07
CA LEU A 297 3.93 15.18 -26.37
C LEU A 297 4.68 14.67 -27.59
N GLU A 298 5.11 15.56 -28.50
CA GLU A 298 5.74 15.15 -29.77
C GLU A 298 7.06 14.41 -29.58
N THR A 299 7.82 14.79 -28.55
CA THR A 299 9.11 14.12 -28.23
C THR A 299 8.88 12.66 -27.86
N GLU A 300 7.77 12.38 -27.15
CA GLU A 300 7.49 11.07 -26.58
C GLU A 300 6.68 10.16 -27.52
N PHE A 301 5.70 10.72 -28.21
CA PHE A 301 4.73 9.97 -29.02
C PHE A 301 4.92 10.15 -30.54
N GLY A 302 5.86 11.01 -30.96
CA GLY A 302 6.06 11.37 -32.34
C GLY A 302 5.10 12.49 -32.81
N PRO A 303 5.01 12.74 -34.13
CA PRO A 303 4.21 13.83 -34.68
C PRO A 303 2.76 13.80 -34.19
N ALA A 304 2.20 14.97 -33.89
CA ALA A 304 0.83 15.07 -33.39
C ALA A 304 -0.21 14.42 -34.33
N PRO A 305 -1.23 13.75 -33.78
CA PRO A 305 -2.35 13.24 -34.58
C PRO A 305 -3.16 14.40 -35.16
N PRO A 306 -3.96 14.14 -36.22
CA PRO A 306 -4.79 15.19 -36.80
C PRO A 306 -5.83 15.71 -35.79
N ARG A 307 -6.18 17.00 -35.88
CA ARG A 307 -7.07 17.68 -34.93
C ARG A 307 -8.38 16.93 -34.65
N HIS A 308 -8.99 16.33 -35.67
CA HIS A 308 -10.26 15.60 -35.54
C HIS A 308 -10.13 14.28 -34.75
N ALA A 309 -8.91 13.81 -34.46
CA ALA A 309 -8.65 12.69 -33.56
C ALA A 309 -8.55 13.13 -32.09
N LEU A 310 -8.50 14.43 -31.82
CA LEU A 310 -8.33 15.01 -30.49
C LEU A 310 -9.55 15.79 -30.03
N ILE A 311 -10.18 16.54 -30.94
CA ILE A 311 -11.23 17.49 -30.61
C ILE A 311 -12.41 17.28 -31.57
N ARG A 312 -13.61 17.23 -31.01
CA ARG A 312 -14.87 17.33 -31.74
C ARG A 312 -15.45 18.72 -31.61
N GLU A 313 -16.01 19.23 -32.70
CA GLU A 313 -16.79 20.47 -32.68
C GLU A 313 -18.24 20.16 -32.31
N ARG A 314 -18.78 20.88 -31.33
CA ARG A 314 -20.16 20.76 -30.90
C ARG A 314 -21.06 21.46 -31.92
N SER A 315 -22.07 20.75 -32.39
CA SER A 315 -23.03 21.26 -33.38
C SER A 315 -23.89 22.41 -32.87
N GLU A 316 -24.01 22.60 -31.55
CA GLU A 316 -24.93 23.56 -30.93
C GLU A 316 -24.35 24.98 -30.88
N ASP A 317 -23.07 25.11 -30.54
CA ASP A 317 -22.40 26.39 -30.26
C ASP A 317 -21.06 26.55 -31.00
N GLY A 318 -20.63 25.55 -31.78
CA GLY A 318 -19.31 25.53 -32.42
C GLY A 318 -18.16 25.35 -31.42
N GLY A 319 -18.45 25.04 -30.16
CA GLY A 319 -17.45 24.82 -29.12
C GLY A 319 -16.64 23.55 -29.37
N GLY A 320 -15.40 23.51 -28.89
CA GLY A 320 -14.54 22.33 -29.00
C GLY A 320 -14.56 21.47 -27.74
N GLU A 321 -14.77 20.17 -27.88
CA GLU A 321 -14.65 19.21 -26.78
C GLU A 321 -13.57 18.17 -27.09
N CYS A 322 -12.75 17.82 -26.09
CA CYS A 322 -11.80 16.72 -26.24
C CYS A 322 -12.55 15.41 -26.47
N LEU A 323 -12.08 14.63 -27.43
CA LEU A 323 -12.55 13.27 -27.62
C LEU A 323 -12.09 12.40 -26.46
N THR A 324 -12.97 11.50 -26.01
CA THR A 324 -12.67 10.51 -24.97
C THR A 324 -12.32 9.15 -25.55
N ASP A 325 -12.66 8.90 -26.82
CA ASP A 325 -12.28 7.67 -27.52
C ASP A 325 -10.88 7.80 -28.11
N ALA A 326 -10.01 6.89 -27.71
CA ALA A 326 -8.62 6.85 -28.15
C ALA A 326 -8.42 6.20 -29.52
N SER A 327 -9.46 5.69 -30.18
CA SER A 327 -9.30 4.83 -31.37
C SER A 327 -8.56 5.50 -32.53
N LEU A 328 -8.84 6.78 -32.85
CA LEU A 328 -8.13 7.46 -33.94
C LEU A 328 -6.67 7.78 -33.63
N VAL A 329 -6.39 8.22 -32.39
CA VAL A 329 -5.00 8.42 -31.96
C VAL A 329 -4.27 7.06 -31.93
N ALA A 330 -4.98 6.03 -31.50
CA ALA A 330 -4.78 4.59 -31.74
C ALA A 330 -4.11 4.27 -33.07
N VAL A 331 -4.89 4.49 -34.11
CA VAL A 331 -4.56 4.23 -35.51
C VAL A 331 -3.40 5.11 -35.99
N HIS A 332 -3.32 6.36 -35.53
CA HIS A 332 -2.20 7.25 -35.83
C HIS A 332 -0.87 6.71 -35.28
N LEU A 333 -0.83 6.28 -34.02
CA LEU A 333 0.37 5.68 -33.42
C LEU A 333 0.79 4.38 -34.12
N LEU A 334 -0.19 3.56 -34.52
CA LEU A 334 0.07 2.36 -35.34
C LEU A 334 0.71 2.70 -36.69
N ASP A 335 0.24 3.76 -37.35
CA ASP A 335 0.81 4.20 -38.62
C ASP A 335 2.24 4.74 -38.45
N LEU A 336 2.51 5.49 -37.39
CA LEU A 336 3.85 5.93 -37.05
C LEU A 336 4.77 4.72 -36.83
N MET A 337 4.34 3.75 -36.04
CA MET A 337 5.09 2.51 -35.78
C MET A 337 5.31 1.68 -37.05
N ARG A 338 4.32 1.62 -37.97
CA ARG A 338 4.48 0.95 -39.27
C ARG A 338 5.46 1.70 -40.17
N SER A 339 5.38 3.03 -40.20
CA SER A 339 6.27 3.88 -41.01
C SER A 339 7.73 3.82 -40.53
N ALA A 340 7.94 3.62 -39.22
CA ALA A 340 9.24 3.37 -38.61
C ALA A 340 9.78 1.95 -38.89
N GLY A 341 9.01 1.09 -39.58
CA GLY A 341 9.37 -0.30 -39.85
C GLY A 341 9.25 -1.21 -38.63
N THR A 342 8.60 -0.76 -37.56
CA THR A 342 8.53 -1.44 -36.27
C THR A 342 7.49 -2.56 -36.25
N LEU A 343 6.38 -2.37 -36.96
CA LEU A 343 5.28 -3.34 -37.08
C LEU A 343 5.34 -4.08 -38.42
N ASP A 344 4.82 -5.31 -38.44
CA ASP A 344 4.75 -6.10 -39.67
C ASP A 344 3.83 -5.43 -40.72
N PRO A 345 4.28 -5.25 -41.98
CA PRO A 345 3.46 -4.66 -43.06
C PRO A 345 2.15 -5.42 -43.37
N ARG A 346 2.03 -6.67 -42.91
CA ARG A 346 0.83 -7.52 -43.02
C ARG A 346 -0.28 -7.10 -42.06
N CYS A 347 0.03 -6.40 -40.97
CA CYS A 347 -0.97 -5.81 -40.07
C CYS A 347 -1.67 -4.63 -40.76
N ARG A 348 -2.71 -4.94 -41.54
CA ARG A 348 -3.49 -3.98 -42.34
C ARG A 348 -4.92 -3.87 -41.81
N PRO A 349 -5.54 -2.68 -41.91
CA PRO A 349 -6.95 -2.51 -41.64
C PRO A 349 -7.81 -3.43 -42.51
N GLU A 350 -8.85 -4.00 -41.92
CA GLU A 350 -9.92 -4.75 -42.59
C GLU A 350 -11.14 -3.85 -42.77
N THR A 351 -11.75 -3.89 -43.95
CA THR A 351 -13.02 -3.19 -44.20
C THR A 351 -14.17 -4.03 -43.68
N VAL A 352 -14.86 -3.53 -42.65
CA VAL A 352 -16.01 -4.18 -42.02
C VAL A 352 -17.28 -3.94 -42.84
N ALA A 353 -17.47 -2.71 -43.30
CA ALA A 353 -18.62 -2.30 -44.09
C ALA A 353 -18.25 -1.14 -45.02
N GLY A 354 -18.99 -0.98 -46.12
CA GLY A 354 -18.77 0.12 -47.06
C GLY A 354 -20.06 0.56 -47.72
N TRP A 355 -20.25 1.87 -47.84
CA TRP A 355 -21.41 2.45 -48.51
C TRP A 355 -21.02 3.70 -49.28
N SER A 356 -21.86 4.09 -50.22
CA SER A 356 -21.73 5.34 -50.95
C SER A 356 -22.97 6.19 -50.72
N TRP A 357 -22.80 7.49 -50.51
CA TRP A 357 -23.92 8.40 -50.37
C TRP A 357 -23.69 9.68 -51.18
N VAL A 358 -24.78 10.26 -51.67
CA VAL A 358 -24.76 11.52 -52.43
C VAL A 358 -25.22 12.64 -51.50
N PRO A 359 -24.41 13.69 -51.28
CA PRO A 359 -24.84 14.84 -50.48
C PRO A 359 -26.10 15.48 -51.07
N ILE A 360 -27.03 15.91 -50.20
CA ILE A 360 -28.34 16.49 -50.60
C ILE A 360 -28.17 17.69 -51.54
N ALA A 361 -27.04 18.41 -51.46
CA ALA A 361 -26.71 19.56 -52.30
C ALA A 361 -26.13 19.20 -53.70
N GLY A 362 -26.28 17.96 -54.18
CA GLY A 362 -25.78 17.54 -55.50
C GLY A 362 -24.24 17.43 -55.58
N GLY A 363 -23.59 17.21 -54.44
CA GLY A 363 -22.14 17.03 -54.35
C GLY A 363 -21.65 15.68 -54.93
N PRO A 364 -20.33 15.49 -55.06
CA PRO A 364 -19.76 14.22 -55.51
C PRO A 364 -20.16 13.09 -54.56
N THR A 365 -20.40 11.91 -55.12
CA THR A 365 -20.67 10.69 -54.34
C THR A 365 -19.52 10.42 -53.37
N MET A 366 -19.81 10.49 -52.08
CA MET A 366 -18.84 10.18 -51.03
C MET A 366 -18.81 8.67 -50.79
N ARG A 367 -17.62 8.09 -50.81
CA ARG A 367 -17.40 6.68 -50.41
C ARG A 367 -16.97 6.65 -48.96
N CYS A 368 -17.77 5.96 -48.15
CA CYS A 368 -17.51 5.75 -46.73
C CYS A 368 -17.18 4.27 -46.51
N ARG A 369 -16.13 4.00 -45.72
CA ARG A 369 -15.76 2.65 -45.32
C ARG A 369 -15.55 2.60 -43.81
N LEU A 370 -16.19 1.65 -43.16
CA LEU A 370 -15.88 1.31 -41.78
C LEU A 370 -14.67 0.38 -41.79
N GLN A 371 -13.57 0.84 -41.21
CA GLN A 371 -12.33 0.08 -41.08
C GLN A 371 -12.21 -0.47 -39.65
N SER A 372 -11.50 -1.59 -39.52
CA SER A 372 -11.10 -2.13 -38.23
C SER A 372 -9.67 -2.66 -38.23
N LEU A 373 -8.99 -2.55 -37.10
CA LEU A 373 -7.67 -3.15 -36.89
C LEU A 373 -7.54 -3.50 -35.40
N ASP A 374 -7.39 -4.78 -35.07
CA ASP A 374 -7.18 -5.27 -33.69
C ASP A 374 -8.18 -4.71 -32.67
N GLY A 375 -9.45 -4.55 -33.06
CA GLY A 375 -10.52 -4.02 -32.20
C GLY A 375 -10.63 -2.49 -32.16
N LEU A 376 -9.77 -1.77 -32.87
CA LEU A 376 -9.93 -0.34 -33.15
C LEU A 376 -10.85 -0.15 -34.36
N PHE A 377 -11.74 0.85 -34.32
CA PHE A 377 -12.69 1.13 -35.39
C PHE A 377 -12.66 2.60 -35.79
N TRP A 378 -12.73 2.88 -37.09
CA TRP A 378 -12.83 4.24 -37.61
C TRP A 378 -13.54 4.28 -38.95
N MET A 379 -14.05 5.45 -39.30
CA MET A 379 -14.60 5.70 -40.63
C MET A 379 -13.54 6.30 -41.53
N GLU A 380 -13.48 5.82 -42.76
CA GLU A 380 -12.71 6.42 -43.84
C GLU A 380 -13.68 7.00 -44.88
N GLU A 381 -13.65 8.32 -45.04
CA GLU A 381 -14.50 9.07 -45.95
C GLU A 381 -13.64 9.84 -46.94
N SER A 382 -13.69 9.44 -48.21
CA SER A 382 -12.89 10.06 -49.29
C SER A 382 -11.39 10.16 -48.97
N GLY A 383 -10.84 9.17 -48.26
CA GLY A 383 -9.42 9.11 -47.86
C GLY A 383 -9.11 9.80 -46.53
N HIS A 384 -10.08 10.44 -45.89
CA HIS A 384 -9.93 11.04 -44.56
C HIS A 384 -10.49 10.13 -43.49
N ARG A 385 -9.75 9.98 -42.39
CA ARG A 385 -10.22 9.24 -41.22
C ARG A 385 -11.05 10.14 -40.33
N ARG A 386 -12.12 9.62 -39.75
CA ARG A 386 -12.91 10.28 -38.71
C ARG A 386 -13.41 9.25 -37.69
N PRO A 387 -13.79 9.67 -36.48
CA PRO A 387 -14.34 8.75 -35.49
C PRO A 387 -15.61 8.10 -36.02
N VAL A 388 -15.87 6.86 -35.61
CA VAL A 388 -17.17 6.22 -35.84
C VAL A 388 -18.19 6.88 -34.92
N ASP A 389 -19.38 7.19 -35.40
CA ASP A 389 -20.50 7.68 -34.58
C ASP A 389 -21.74 6.76 -34.67
N ALA A 390 -22.80 7.11 -33.94
CA ALA A 390 -24.04 6.33 -33.89
C ALA A 390 -24.80 6.37 -35.23
N ALA A 391 -24.59 7.38 -36.07
CA ALA A 391 -25.16 7.43 -37.41
C ALA A 391 -24.49 6.43 -38.35
N ASP A 392 -23.20 6.18 -38.17
CA ASP A 392 -22.50 5.13 -38.88
C ASP A 392 -23.04 3.74 -38.50
N LEU A 393 -23.24 3.48 -37.20
CA LEU A 393 -23.81 2.20 -36.74
C LEU A 393 -25.19 1.90 -37.33
N ALA A 394 -25.99 2.94 -37.60
CA ALA A 394 -27.31 2.75 -38.22
C ALA A 394 -27.23 2.11 -39.61
N ARG A 395 -26.08 2.24 -40.28
CA ARG A 395 -25.79 1.72 -41.62
C ARG A 395 -25.03 0.39 -41.62
N VAL A 396 -24.63 -0.11 -40.45
CA VAL A 396 -23.94 -1.38 -40.29
C VAL A 396 -24.97 -2.49 -40.03
N ASP A 397 -24.79 -3.64 -40.69
CA ASP A 397 -25.62 -4.82 -40.46
C ASP A 397 -25.45 -5.35 -39.03
N ALA A 398 -26.53 -5.85 -38.43
CA ALA A 398 -26.52 -6.29 -37.03
C ALA A 398 -25.48 -7.39 -36.74
N SER A 399 -25.20 -8.27 -37.71
CA SER A 399 -24.19 -9.34 -37.59
C SER A 399 -22.75 -8.81 -37.60
N ALA A 400 -22.51 -7.60 -38.10
CA ALA A 400 -21.21 -6.95 -38.14
C ALA A 400 -20.97 -6.04 -36.92
N LEU A 401 -21.98 -5.82 -36.08
CA LEU A 401 -21.85 -5.05 -34.85
C LEU A 401 -21.05 -5.83 -33.82
N ARG A 402 -19.83 -5.37 -33.56
CA ARG A 402 -18.96 -5.87 -32.48
C ARG A 402 -19.05 -4.93 -31.29
N GLU A 403 -18.89 -5.44 -30.07
CA GLU A 403 -18.95 -4.62 -28.84
C GLU A 403 -18.04 -3.37 -28.91
N PRO A 404 -16.74 -3.47 -29.28
CA PRO A 404 -15.86 -2.31 -29.28
C PRO A 404 -16.21 -1.29 -30.37
N LEU A 405 -16.83 -1.71 -31.48
CA LEU A 405 -17.35 -0.80 -32.51
C LEU A 405 -18.48 0.06 -31.94
N VAL A 406 -19.40 -0.56 -31.22
CA VAL A 406 -20.54 0.15 -30.63
C VAL A 406 -20.09 1.07 -29.51
N GLU A 407 -19.12 0.66 -28.70
CA GLU A 407 -18.48 1.52 -27.69
C GLU A 407 -17.85 2.77 -28.31
N THR A 408 -17.05 2.57 -29.35
CA THR A 408 -16.39 3.64 -30.11
C THR A 408 -17.44 4.64 -30.62
N ALA A 409 -18.50 4.14 -31.25
CA ALA A 409 -19.57 4.95 -31.77
C ALA A 409 -20.33 5.74 -30.69
N ILE A 410 -20.65 5.12 -29.56
CA ILE A 410 -21.34 5.77 -28.44
C ILE A 410 -20.46 6.87 -27.82
N ALA A 411 -19.17 6.58 -27.61
CA ALA A 411 -18.23 7.54 -27.05
C ALA A 411 -18.08 8.79 -27.93
N ASN A 412 -18.06 8.59 -29.25
CA ASN A 412 -17.90 9.63 -30.25
C ASN A 412 -19.21 10.29 -30.73
N SER A 413 -20.35 9.91 -30.18
CA SER A 413 -21.65 10.51 -30.53
C SER A 413 -22.07 11.60 -29.57
N SER A 414 -22.86 12.55 -30.04
CA SER A 414 -23.56 13.46 -29.12
C SER A 414 -24.68 12.68 -28.42
N LEU A 415 -25.02 13.11 -27.21
CA LEU A 415 -26.10 12.47 -26.46
C LEU A 415 -27.42 12.49 -27.25
N ALA A 416 -27.73 13.59 -27.93
CA ALA A 416 -28.90 13.71 -28.80
C ALA A 416 -28.86 12.67 -29.93
N MET A 417 -27.70 12.51 -30.60
CA MET A 417 -27.53 11.54 -31.67
C MET A 417 -27.72 10.10 -31.21
N VAL A 418 -27.10 9.70 -30.09
CA VAL A 418 -27.32 8.36 -29.51
C VAL A 418 -28.79 8.15 -29.18
N THR A 419 -29.45 9.16 -28.59
CA THR A 419 -30.87 9.07 -28.22
C THR A 419 -31.78 8.90 -29.44
N THR A 420 -31.43 9.51 -30.58
CA THR A 420 -32.23 9.44 -31.80
C THR A 420 -31.97 8.17 -32.60
N LEU A 421 -30.73 7.68 -32.63
CA LEU A 421 -30.30 6.63 -33.55
C LEU A 421 -30.12 5.26 -32.89
N ALA A 422 -30.18 5.16 -31.56
CA ALA A 422 -30.10 3.88 -30.88
C ALA A 422 -31.17 2.91 -31.40
N LYS A 423 -30.69 1.75 -31.84
CA LYS A 423 -31.56 0.65 -32.27
C LYS A 423 -31.89 -0.26 -31.08
N PRO A 424 -33.08 -0.88 -31.06
CA PRO A 424 -33.50 -1.81 -30.01
C PRO A 424 -32.52 -2.96 -29.75
N GLU A 425 -31.93 -3.50 -30.81
CA GLU A 425 -31.02 -4.64 -30.72
C GLU A 425 -29.74 -4.29 -29.96
N TRP A 426 -29.37 -3.01 -29.92
CA TRP A 426 -28.22 -2.53 -29.15
C TRP A 426 -28.50 -2.56 -27.65
N LEU A 427 -29.75 -2.28 -27.26
CA LEU A 427 -30.17 -2.34 -25.85
C LEU A 427 -30.24 -3.77 -25.35
N LEU A 428 -30.67 -4.71 -26.20
CA LEU A 428 -30.78 -6.14 -25.85
C LEU A 428 -29.42 -6.85 -25.76
N SER A 429 -28.36 -6.28 -26.32
CA SER A 429 -27.01 -6.81 -26.16
C SER A 429 -26.47 -6.41 -24.78
N GLY A 430 -26.36 -7.38 -23.86
CA GLY A 430 -26.10 -7.15 -22.43
C GLY A 430 -25.03 -6.09 -22.13
N ASN A 431 -23.80 -6.26 -22.65
CA ASN A 431 -22.72 -5.31 -22.39
C ASN A 431 -22.95 -3.94 -23.06
N ILE A 432 -23.62 -3.89 -24.22
CA ILE A 432 -23.88 -2.65 -24.95
C ILE A 432 -24.98 -1.85 -24.26
N GLY A 433 -26.08 -2.50 -23.86
CA GLY A 433 -27.17 -1.88 -23.11
C GLY A 433 -26.68 -1.28 -21.80
N ASP A 434 -25.80 -2.00 -21.09
CA ASP A 434 -25.18 -1.56 -19.85
C ASP A 434 -24.38 -0.27 -19.99
N ARG A 435 -23.65 -0.12 -21.09
CA ARG A 435 -22.86 1.08 -21.41
C ARG A 435 -23.72 2.23 -21.94
N LEU A 436 -24.75 1.94 -22.73
CA LEU A 436 -25.75 2.92 -23.13
C LEU A 436 -26.43 3.53 -21.91
N ILE A 437 -26.76 2.71 -20.91
CA ILE A 437 -27.30 3.17 -19.63
C ILE A 437 -26.28 4.06 -18.90
N ALA A 438 -25.02 3.62 -18.78
CA ALA A 438 -23.99 4.41 -18.10
C ALA A 438 -23.79 5.79 -18.76
N ARG A 439 -23.92 5.88 -20.09
CA ARG A 439 -23.74 7.11 -20.85
C ARG A 439 -24.97 8.02 -20.87
N LEU A 440 -26.17 7.46 -21.10
CA LEU A 440 -27.40 8.22 -21.27
C LEU A 440 -28.11 8.51 -19.93
N GLY A 441 -27.86 7.66 -18.92
CA GLY A 441 -28.63 7.59 -17.69
C GLY A 441 -29.96 6.86 -17.89
N MET A 442 -30.44 6.22 -16.83
CA MET A 442 -31.66 5.39 -16.87
C MET A 442 -32.88 6.15 -17.38
N ALA A 443 -33.12 7.36 -16.89
CA ALA A 443 -34.29 8.15 -17.28
C ALA A 443 -34.38 8.39 -18.82
N ARG A 444 -33.24 8.58 -19.49
CA ARG A 444 -33.21 8.80 -20.94
C ARG A 444 -33.37 7.51 -21.73
N VAL A 445 -32.84 6.39 -21.25
CA VAL A 445 -33.08 5.08 -21.86
C VAL A 445 -34.55 4.70 -21.73
N GLY A 446 -35.16 4.91 -20.56
CA GLY A 446 -36.61 4.71 -20.36
C GLY A 446 -37.45 5.60 -21.27
N ALA A 447 -37.08 6.87 -21.45
CA ALA A 447 -37.75 7.77 -22.39
C ALA A 447 -37.58 7.33 -23.86
N LEU A 448 -36.45 6.71 -24.21
CA LEU A 448 -36.18 6.16 -25.54
C LEU A 448 -37.07 4.95 -25.84
N ILE A 449 -37.26 4.08 -24.85
CA ILE A 449 -38.18 2.93 -24.90
C ILE A 449 -39.64 3.40 -25.01
N ALA A 450 -40.04 4.38 -24.19
CA ALA A 450 -41.40 4.91 -24.16
C ALA A 450 -41.81 5.68 -25.45
N ARG A 451 -40.86 6.23 -26.21
CA ARG A 451 -41.11 6.93 -27.48
C ARG A 451 -41.40 5.98 -28.66
N ARG A 452 -41.14 4.68 -28.52
CA ARG A 452 -41.37 3.68 -29.57
C ARG A 452 -42.74 3.03 -29.38
N GLN A 453 -43.47 2.82 -30.48
CA GLN A 453 -44.89 2.44 -30.43
C GLN A 453 -45.10 1.05 -29.81
N SER A 454 -46.06 0.94 -28.90
CA SER A 454 -46.58 -0.33 -28.40
C SER A 454 -47.21 -1.12 -29.56
N GLY A 455 -46.57 -2.20 -29.99
CA GLY A 455 -46.98 -3.00 -31.15
C GLY A 455 -45.83 -3.56 -31.98
N ASP A 456 -44.61 -3.03 -31.78
CA ASP A 456 -43.40 -3.62 -32.36
C ASP A 456 -43.04 -4.92 -31.61
N PRO A 457 -42.72 -6.04 -32.31
CA PRO A 457 -42.49 -7.35 -31.70
C PRO A 457 -41.28 -7.41 -30.74
N TRP A 458 -40.41 -6.39 -30.77
CA TRP A 458 -39.27 -6.24 -29.88
C TRP A 458 -39.57 -5.36 -28.66
N HIS A 459 -40.68 -4.61 -28.66
CA HIS A 459 -41.03 -3.66 -27.59
C HIS A 459 -41.12 -4.38 -26.24
N ASP A 460 -41.83 -5.52 -26.20
CA ASP A 460 -41.98 -6.33 -24.99
C ASP A 460 -40.65 -6.91 -24.53
N ALA A 461 -39.79 -7.38 -25.45
CA ALA A 461 -38.46 -7.90 -25.11
C ALA A 461 -37.52 -6.81 -24.55
N VAL A 462 -37.55 -5.60 -25.11
CA VAL A 462 -36.78 -4.45 -24.61
C VAL A 462 -37.36 -3.92 -23.30
N LEU A 463 -38.69 -3.92 -23.16
CA LEU A 463 -39.35 -3.55 -21.92
C LEU A 463 -39.05 -4.57 -20.82
N ASP A 464 -39.06 -5.87 -21.11
CA ASP A 464 -38.69 -6.94 -20.19
C ASP A 464 -37.21 -6.86 -19.82
N TRP A 465 -36.32 -6.64 -20.79
CA TRP A 465 -34.90 -6.38 -20.52
C TRP A 465 -34.74 -5.11 -19.69
N TRP A 466 -35.46 -4.04 -19.99
CA TRP A 466 -35.40 -2.77 -19.28
C TRP A 466 -35.96 -2.86 -17.88
N VAL A 467 -37.05 -3.61 -17.67
CA VAL A 467 -37.62 -3.91 -16.37
C VAL A 467 -36.71 -4.85 -15.60
N SER A 468 -36.03 -5.78 -16.26
CA SER A 468 -35.01 -6.65 -15.66
C SER A 468 -33.71 -5.90 -15.34
N ALA A 469 -33.30 -4.95 -16.19
CA ALA A 469 -32.15 -4.08 -16.01
C ALA A 469 -32.45 -2.98 -14.99
N GLN A 470 -33.68 -2.46 -14.93
CA GLN A 470 -34.20 -1.67 -13.82
C GLN A 470 -34.26 -2.53 -12.57
N ALA A 471 -34.79 -3.75 -12.59
CA ALA A 471 -34.78 -4.60 -11.39
C ALA A 471 -33.36 -4.96 -10.93
N ALA A 472 -32.40 -5.05 -11.86
CA ALA A 472 -30.99 -5.30 -11.57
C ALA A 472 -30.19 -4.03 -11.19
N ARG A 473 -30.60 -2.84 -11.66
CA ARG A 473 -29.88 -1.55 -11.53
C ARG A 473 -30.68 -0.42 -10.85
N ASP A 474 -31.90 -0.68 -10.44
CA ASP A 474 -32.71 0.02 -9.44
C ASP A 474 -32.61 -0.81 -8.16
N PRO A 475 -31.45 -0.78 -7.49
CA PRO A 475 -31.10 -1.66 -6.38
C PRO A 475 -31.79 -1.19 -5.09
N MET A 476 -32.69 -0.20 -5.21
CA MET A 476 -33.31 0.55 -4.11
C MET A 476 -34.63 -0.04 -3.67
N ARG A 477 -35.28 -0.87 -4.51
CA ARG A 477 -36.56 -1.49 -4.16
C ARG A 477 -36.37 -3.00 -4.00
N PRO A 478 -36.12 -3.50 -2.78
CA PRO A 478 -36.22 -4.94 -2.56
C PRO A 478 -37.66 -5.39 -2.85
N PRO A 479 -37.87 -6.64 -3.32
CA PRO A 479 -39.20 -7.22 -3.34
C PRO A 479 -39.82 -7.09 -1.94
N ASP A 480 -41.11 -6.75 -1.87
CA ASP A 480 -41.81 -6.52 -0.61
C ASP A 480 -41.52 -7.66 0.39
N GLY A 481 -40.90 -7.30 1.51
CA GLY A 481 -40.59 -8.23 2.60
C GLY A 481 -39.17 -8.83 2.63
N GLN A 482 -38.22 -8.41 1.77
CA GLN A 482 -36.82 -8.84 1.89
C GLN A 482 -35.84 -7.70 2.24
N LEU A 483 -34.97 -7.95 3.22
CA LEU A 483 -34.01 -7.00 3.80
C LEU A 483 -32.62 -7.00 3.14
N LEU A 484 -32.43 -7.74 2.04
CA LEU A 484 -31.10 -7.98 1.44
C LEU A 484 -31.08 -7.53 -0.03
N TRP A 485 -30.11 -6.68 -0.40
CA TRP A 485 -29.75 -6.40 -1.80
C TRP A 485 -28.47 -7.14 -2.17
N THR A 486 -28.29 -7.43 -3.46
CA THR A 486 -27.09 -8.09 -3.98
C THR A 486 -26.42 -7.12 -4.95
N ASP A 487 -25.16 -6.74 -4.71
CA ASP A 487 -24.44 -5.85 -5.62
C ASP A 487 -24.19 -6.52 -6.99
N GLU A 488 -23.67 -5.74 -7.94
CA GLU A 488 -23.32 -6.20 -9.31
C GLU A 488 -22.36 -7.41 -9.32
N ARG A 489 -21.72 -7.72 -8.18
CA ARG A 489 -20.78 -8.82 -7.97
C ARG A 489 -21.37 -9.98 -7.16
N GLY A 490 -22.69 -10.02 -6.92
CA GLY A 490 -23.34 -11.10 -6.21
C GLY A 490 -23.21 -11.04 -4.67
N ARG A 491 -22.77 -9.92 -4.10
CA ARG A 491 -22.54 -9.78 -2.65
C ARG A 491 -23.72 -9.09 -1.95
N ARG A 492 -24.17 -9.69 -0.83
CA ARG A 492 -25.22 -9.09 0.01
C ARG A 492 -24.65 -7.91 0.82
N SER A 493 -25.30 -6.75 0.82
CA SER A 493 -24.84 -5.54 1.54
C SER A 493 -26.05 -4.79 2.19
N ILE A 494 -25.87 -3.58 2.74
CA ILE A 494 -26.97 -2.63 3.09
C ILE A 494 -26.93 -1.42 2.14
N ALA A 495 -28.09 -0.95 1.65
CA ALA A 495 -28.16 0.29 0.87
C ALA A 495 -28.39 1.50 1.81
N PRO A 496 -27.54 2.56 1.77
CA PRO A 496 -27.72 3.79 2.57
C PRO A 496 -29.12 4.42 2.42
N ALA A 497 -29.74 4.20 1.27
CA ALA A 497 -31.09 4.67 0.99
C ALA A 497 -32.16 4.06 1.88
N GLN A 498 -32.04 2.81 2.31
CA GLN A 498 -33.03 2.18 3.19
C GLN A 498 -33.04 2.82 4.57
N ILE A 499 -31.86 3.23 5.07
CA ILE A 499 -31.73 3.98 6.31
C ILE A 499 -32.35 5.37 6.12
N ARG A 500 -32.08 6.03 5.00
CA ARG A 500 -32.69 7.34 4.68
C ARG A 500 -34.21 7.25 4.53
N ASP A 501 -34.74 6.22 3.92
CA ASP A 501 -36.20 6.00 3.79
C ASP A 501 -36.86 5.79 5.16
N LEU A 502 -36.25 5.02 6.06
CA LEU A 502 -36.75 4.87 7.43
C LEU A 502 -36.74 6.20 8.18
N LEU A 503 -35.68 6.98 8.01
CA LEU A 503 -35.52 8.31 8.61
C LEU A 503 -36.50 9.34 8.00
N ASP A 504 -36.76 9.28 6.70
CA ASP A 504 -37.69 10.15 5.99
C ASP A 504 -39.14 9.82 6.36
N GLN A 505 -39.49 8.53 6.45
CA GLN A 505 -40.78 8.07 6.97
C GLN A 505 -40.97 8.46 8.44
N ARG A 506 -39.90 8.47 9.24
CA ARG A 506 -39.94 8.98 10.61
C ARG A 506 -40.20 10.48 10.64
N SER A 507 -39.46 11.26 9.84
CA SER A 507 -39.63 12.71 9.71
C SER A 507 -41.02 13.11 9.24
N SER A 508 -41.64 12.30 8.37
CA SER A 508 -43.01 12.51 7.89
C SER A 508 -44.09 12.06 8.89
N GLY A 509 -43.70 11.48 10.03
CA GLY A 509 -44.62 10.92 11.02
C GLY A 509 -45.29 9.59 10.60
N ALA A 510 -44.86 9.00 9.48
CA ALA A 510 -45.40 7.74 8.96
C ALA A 510 -44.85 6.51 9.71
N LEU A 511 -43.74 6.66 10.44
CA LEU A 511 -43.08 5.58 11.17
C LEU A 511 -43.05 5.86 12.69
N SER A 512 -43.44 4.87 13.49
CA SER A 512 -43.35 4.94 14.95
C SER A 512 -41.90 4.77 15.43
N THR A 513 -41.59 5.23 16.66
CA THR A 513 -40.27 5.03 17.28
C THR A 513 -39.89 3.55 17.37
N SER A 514 -40.82 2.65 17.72
CA SER A 514 -40.50 1.22 17.78
C SER A 514 -40.24 0.62 16.40
N ALA A 515 -41.00 1.01 15.37
CA ALA A 515 -40.80 0.54 14.01
C ALA A 515 -39.47 1.04 13.42
N LEU A 516 -39.09 2.29 13.71
CA LEU A 516 -37.78 2.84 13.35
C LEU A 516 -36.65 2.06 14.02
N GLN A 517 -36.75 1.81 15.33
CA GLN A 517 -35.72 1.09 16.08
C GLN A 517 -35.53 -0.34 15.58
N THR A 518 -36.63 -1.06 15.32
CA THR A 518 -36.58 -2.41 14.74
C THR A 518 -35.95 -2.37 13.34
N GLY A 519 -36.39 -1.46 12.47
CA GLY A 519 -35.85 -1.34 11.11
C GLY A 519 -34.36 -1.02 11.07
N LEU A 520 -33.89 -0.08 11.90
CA LEU A 520 -32.46 0.25 12.01
C LEU A 520 -31.64 -0.90 12.57
N SER A 521 -32.19 -1.65 13.53
CA SER A 521 -31.57 -2.86 14.08
C SER A 521 -31.45 -3.98 13.04
N ASP A 522 -32.50 -4.23 12.27
CA ASP A 522 -32.51 -5.25 11.21
C ASP A 522 -31.48 -4.93 10.12
N LEU A 523 -31.38 -3.65 9.75
CA LEU A 523 -30.34 -3.18 8.85
C LEU A 523 -28.95 -3.39 9.48
N LEU A 524 -28.69 -2.92 10.71
CA LEU A 524 -27.39 -3.13 11.37
C LEU A 524 -27.00 -4.63 11.43
N THR A 525 -27.94 -5.50 11.80
CA THR A 525 -27.78 -6.96 11.78
C THR A 525 -27.29 -7.45 10.43
N THR A 526 -27.89 -6.92 9.37
CA THR A 526 -27.59 -7.29 7.98
C THR A 526 -26.18 -6.87 7.57
N ALA A 527 -25.70 -5.67 7.94
CA ALA A 527 -24.31 -5.27 7.70
C ALA A 527 -23.34 -6.22 8.39
N LEU A 528 -23.67 -6.58 9.63
CA LEU A 528 -22.83 -7.44 10.45
C LEU A 528 -22.79 -8.89 9.93
N MET A 529 -23.90 -9.39 9.39
CA MET A 529 -24.06 -10.79 8.94
C MET A 529 -23.73 -11.05 7.46
N ALA A 530 -23.40 -10.02 6.66
CA ALA A 530 -23.07 -10.13 5.23
C ALA A 530 -21.86 -11.04 4.87
N ARG A 531 -21.26 -11.72 5.86
CA ARG A 531 -20.01 -12.48 5.78
C ARG A 531 -20.16 -13.97 5.42
N GLN A 532 -21.38 -14.52 5.33
CA GLN A 532 -21.60 -15.99 5.32
C GLN A 532 -21.95 -16.66 3.97
N ALA A 533 -21.80 -16.01 2.81
CA ALA A 533 -22.00 -16.70 1.53
C ALA A 533 -20.70 -17.43 1.09
N PRO A 534 -20.70 -18.76 0.87
CA PRO A 534 -19.56 -19.45 0.27
C PRO A 534 -19.38 -18.98 -1.18
N ALA A 535 -18.16 -18.54 -1.53
CA ALA A 535 -17.84 -18.15 -2.89
C ALA A 535 -17.95 -19.36 -3.82
N GLY A 536 -18.91 -19.32 -4.76
CA GLY A 536 -19.00 -20.29 -5.85
C GLY A 536 -17.85 -20.10 -6.86
N PRO A 537 -17.53 -21.13 -7.66
CA PRO A 537 -16.34 -21.16 -8.53
C PRO A 537 -16.37 -20.21 -9.75
N ALA A 538 -17.47 -19.51 -10.03
CA ALA A 538 -17.65 -18.75 -11.26
C ALA A 538 -17.24 -17.25 -11.20
N SER A 539 -16.99 -16.68 -10.02
CA SER A 539 -16.73 -15.23 -9.86
C SER A 539 -15.23 -14.84 -9.82
N ALA A 540 -14.34 -15.74 -10.25
CA ALA A 540 -12.89 -15.61 -10.05
C ALA A 540 -12.10 -14.94 -11.20
N VAL A 541 -12.72 -14.26 -12.17
CA VAL A 541 -11.95 -13.73 -13.33
C VAL A 541 -12.21 -12.25 -13.68
N GLY A 542 -13.17 -11.57 -13.03
CA GLY A 542 -13.58 -10.22 -13.47
C GLY A 542 -12.96 -9.02 -12.74
N ASP A 543 -12.76 -9.07 -11.42
CA ASP A 543 -12.59 -7.80 -10.68
C ASP A 543 -11.97 -7.99 -9.27
N MET A 544 -10.69 -8.37 -9.21
CA MET A 544 -10.02 -8.77 -7.96
C MET A 544 -9.16 -7.69 -7.28
N ARG A 545 -9.09 -6.46 -7.80
CA ARG A 545 -8.20 -5.42 -7.22
C ARG A 545 -8.68 -4.76 -5.92
N THR A 546 -9.89 -5.03 -5.40
CA THR A 546 -10.38 -4.45 -4.12
C THR A 546 -11.07 -5.44 -3.18
N GLY A 547 -11.09 -6.72 -3.52
CA GLY A 547 -12.18 -7.62 -3.10
C GLY A 547 -12.07 -8.32 -1.75
N ARG A 548 -10.94 -8.29 -1.02
CA ARG A 548 -10.72 -9.21 0.12
C ARG A 548 -10.81 -8.63 1.54
N THR A 549 -10.96 -7.31 1.72
CA THR A 549 -11.25 -6.71 3.05
C THR A 549 -12.28 -5.58 3.02
N MET A 550 -12.64 -5.04 1.85
CA MET A 550 -13.63 -3.94 1.77
C MET A 550 -15.09 -4.36 1.96
N SER A 551 -15.43 -5.66 1.87
CA SER A 551 -16.85 -6.05 1.68
C SER A 551 -17.74 -5.87 2.91
N VAL A 552 -17.19 -5.86 4.13
CA VAL A 552 -17.98 -5.70 5.38
C VAL A 552 -17.76 -4.34 6.06
N VAL A 553 -16.60 -3.72 5.82
CA VAL A 553 -16.27 -2.37 6.31
C VAL A 553 -17.16 -1.31 5.64
N GLN A 554 -17.35 -1.41 4.33
CA GLN A 554 -18.11 -0.40 3.57
C GLN A 554 -19.59 -0.35 3.99
N PRO A 555 -20.34 -1.47 4.12
CA PRO A 555 -21.72 -1.45 4.60
C PRO A 555 -21.87 -0.80 5.99
N LEU A 556 -20.96 -1.10 6.92
CA LEU A 556 -21.02 -0.54 8.28
C LEU A 556 -20.67 0.96 8.30
N ARG A 557 -19.71 1.41 7.49
CA ARG A 557 -19.40 2.84 7.32
C ARG A 557 -20.58 3.61 6.73
N LEU A 558 -21.22 3.02 5.73
CA LEU A 558 -22.41 3.58 5.09
C LEU A 558 -23.59 3.65 6.08
N TRP A 559 -23.75 2.65 6.94
CA TRP A 559 -24.74 2.67 8.01
C TRP A 559 -24.49 3.83 8.99
N TRP A 560 -23.25 4.00 9.45
CA TRP A 560 -22.88 5.12 10.33
C TRP A 560 -23.09 6.49 9.68
N SER A 561 -22.74 6.65 8.41
CA SER A 561 -22.94 7.91 7.67
C SER A 561 -24.41 8.31 7.63
N ALA A 562 -25.30 7.38 7.28
CA ALA A 562 -26.73 7.65 7.16
C ALA A 562 -27.39 7.90 8.54
N VAL A 563 -27.00 7.15 9.57
CA VAL A 563 -27.44 7.40 10.96
C VAL A 563 -26.97 8.76 11.45
N GLY A 564 -25.73 9.14 11.13
CA GLY A 564 -25.19 10.47 11.44
C GLY A 564 -25.93 11.59 10.72
N GLU A 565 -26.29 11.41 9.44
CA GLU A 565 -27.17 12.35 8.72
C GLU A 565 -28.53 12.52 9.40
N GLY A 566 -29.14 11.42 9.86
CA GLY A 566 -30.43 11.48 10.57
C GLY A 566 -30.37 12.23 11.91
N LEU A 567 -29.29 12.01 12.68
CA LEU A 567 -29.03 12.74 13.92
C LEU A 567 -28.73 14.24 13.69
N ARG A 568 -28.11 14.59 12.56
CA ARG A 568 -27.77 15.99 12.20
C ARG A 568 -28.93 16.75 11.55
N ALA A 569 -29.99 16.05 11.11
CA ALA A 569 -31.15 16.66 10.45
C ALA A 569 -31.86 17.70 11.35
N ARG A 570 -32.60 18.63 10.72
CA ARG A 570 -33.35 19.69 11.42
C ARG A 570 -34.80 19.73 10.94
N PRO A 571 -35.77 19.21 11.72
CA PRO A 571 -35.60 18.51 13.00
C PRO A 571 -34.88 17.15 12.85
N PRO A 572 -34.25 16.62 13.92
CA PRO A 572 -33.56 15.32 13.85
C PRO A 572 -34.58 14.22 13.54
N SER A 573 -34.25 13.37 12.57
CA SER A 573 -35.08 12.22 12.18
C SER A 573 -34.80 10.97 13.01
N LEU A 574 -33.77 11.02 13.85
CA LEU A 574 -33.41 10.01 14.84
C LEU A 574 -32.90 10.73 16.09
N THR A 575 -33.36 10.35 17.29
CA THR A 575 -32.79 10.88 18.54
C THR A 575 -31.61 10.04 19.02
N PRO A 576 -30.70 10.61 19.84
CA PRO A 576 -29.61 9.85 20.45
C PRO A 576 -30.12 8.66 21.28
N GLU A 577 -31.23 8.83 22.02
CA GLU A 577 -31.85 7.78 22.82
C GLU A 577 -32.40 6.65 21.96
N GLU A 578 -32.99 6.98 20.80
CA GLU A 578 -33.47 5.99 19.84
C GLU A 578 -32.30 5.18 19.26
N LEU A 579 -31.16 5.82 18.93
CA LEU A 579 -29.94 5.12 18.49
C LEU A 579 -29.36 4.23 19.60
N VAL A 580 -29.28 4.73 20.84
CA VAL A 580 -28.84 3.91 21.99
C VAL A 580 -29.76 2.70 22.14
N SER A 581 -31.08 2.87 21.99
CA SER A 581 -32.04 1.75 22.02
C SER A 581 -31.74 0.71 20.94
N VAL A 582 -31.44 1.11 19.70
CA VAL A 582 -31.05 0.20 18.59
C VAL A 582 -29.81 -0.62 18.95
N LEU A 583 -28.81 0.03 19.54
CA LEU A 583 -27.51 -0.58 19.87
C LEU A 583 -27.53 -1.43 21.15
N THR A 584 -28.47 -1.18 22.07
CA THR A 584 -28.41 -1.69 23.45
C THR A 584 -29.66 -2.40 23.93
N THR A 585 -30.74 -2.53 23.15
CA THR A 585 -31.92 -3.25 23.65
C THR A 585 -31.69 -4.76 23.55
N THR A 586 -31.99 -5.52 24.61
CA THR A 586 -31.86 -7.00 24.63
C THR A 586 -32.76 -7.70 23.61
N SER A 587 -33.83 -7.03 23.19
CA SER A 587 -34.76 -7.45 22.13
C SER A 587 -34.28 -7.08 20.72
N SER A 588 -33.12 -6.41 20.59
CA SER A 588 -32.56 -5.97 19.31
C SER A 588 -32.00 -7.19 18.55
N PRO A 589 -32.51 -7.51 17.34
CA PRO A 589 -31.93 -8.57 16.52
C PRO A 589 -30.45 -8.30 16.15
N ALA A 590 -29.98 -7.05 16.26
CA ALA A 590 -28.58 -6.69 16.03
C ALA A 590 -27.66 -7.06 17.19
N LEU A 591 -28.18 -7.24 18.41
CA LEU A 591 -27.35 -7.44 19.59
C LEU A 591 -26.52 -8.72 19.49
N VAL A 592 -27.13 -9.85 19.14
CA VAL A 592 -26.40 -11.13 19.01
C VAL A 592 -25.36 -11.08 17.88
N PRO A 593 -25.68 -10.63 16.65
CA PRO A 593 -24.71 -10.38 15.57
C PRO A 593 -23.61 -9.39 15.93
N LEU A 594 -23.93 -8.31 16.64
CA LEU A 594 -22.98 -7.30 17.06
C LEU A 594 -22.01 -7.90 18.08
N VAL A 595 -22.54 -8.56 19.11
CA VAL A 595 -21.74 -9.31 20.09
C VAL A 595 -20.92 -10.39 19.39
N HIS A 596 -21.48 -11.10 18.40
CA HIS A 596 -20.79 -12.12 17.61
C HIS A 596 -19.68 -11.55 16.73
N CYS A 597 -19.90 -10.43 16.03
CA CYS A 597 -18.89 -9.75 15.21
C CYS A 597 -17.80 -9.11 16.07
N LEU A 598 -18.17 -8.60 17.24
CA LEU A 598 -17.25 -8.09 18.24
C LEU A 598 -16.40 -9.26 18.81
N THR A 599 -17.01 -10.38 19.18
CA THR A 599 -16.33 -11.55 19.77
C THR A 599 -15.53 -12.39 18.75
N LEU A 600 -16.00 -12.57 17.51
CA LEU A 600 -15.37 -13.41 16.48
C LEU A 600 -14.40 -12.67 15.55
N ALA A 601 -13.29 -12.16 16.05
CA ALA A 601 -12.12 -12.34 15.19
C ALA A 601 -11.96 -11.39 13.96
N ASP A 602 -12.83 -10.42 13.64
CA ASP A 602 -12.60 -9.41 12.58
C ASP A 602 -12.18 -8.04 13.15
N GLY A 603 -10.94 -7.60 12.91
CA GLY A 603 -10.39 -6.38 13.52
C GLY A 603 -10.91 -5.09 12.85
N ASP A 604 -11.27 -5.19 11.57
CA ASP A 604 -11.67 -4.06 10.76
C ASP A 604 -13.12 -3.65 11.06
N ILE A 605 -14.01 -4.61 11.33
CA ILE A 605 -15.40 -4.34 11.74
C ILE A 605 -15.44 -3.61 13.09
N VAL A 606 -14.65 -4.08 14.06
CA VAL A 606 -14.54 -3.44 15.37
C VAL A 606 -13.99 -2.03 15.23
N HIS A 607 -12.95 -1.84 14.39
CA HIS A 607 -12.38 -0.52 14.14
C HIS A 607 -13.41 0.45 13.57
N VAL A 608 -14.16 0.05 12.54
CA VAL A 608 -15.18 0.88 11.88
C VAL A 608 -16.36 1.17 12.81
N PHE A 609 -16.79 0.18 13.58
CA PHE A 609 -17.85 0.34 14.58
C PHE A 609 -17.46 1.41 15.61
N LEU A 610 -16.24 1.33 16.13
CA LEU A 610 -15.70 2.27 17.09
C LEU A 610 -15.46 3.66 16.47
N GLU A 611 -14.97 3.72 15.23
CA GLU A 611 -14.79 4.96 14.47
C GLU A 611 -16.10 5.74 14.33
N GLY A 612 -17.20 5.06 13.96
CA GLY A 612 -18.53 5.66 13.85
C GLY A 612 -19.05 6.20 15.18
N LEU A 613 -18.89 5.44 16.28
CA LEU A 613 -19.25 5.91 17.62
C LEU A 613 -18.45 7.15 18.04
N ALA A 614 -17.14 7.17 17.76
CA ALA A 614 -16.29 8.33 18.05
C ALA A 614 -16.65 9.56 17.21
N GLU A 615 -17.04 9.38 15.95
CA GLU A 615 -17.50 10.49 15.10
C GLU A 615 -18.78 11.12 15.64
N LEU A 616 -19.79 10.31 15.99
CA LEU A 616 -21.03 10.80 16.58
C LEU A 616 -20.81 11.50 17.93
N GLN A 617 -19.88 11.00 18.74
CA GLN A 617 -19.48 11.65 20.00
C GLN A 617 -18.76 12.98 19.74
N ARG A 618 -17.84 13.03 18.78
CA ARG A 618 -17.11 14.25 18.39
C ARG A 618 -18.06 15.36 17.97
N ASP A 619 -19.12 14.98 17.26
CA ASP A 619 -20.15 15.91 16.79
C ASP A 619 -21.21 16.25 17.86
N ARG A 620 -21.06 15.72 19.09
CA ARG A 620 -21.99 15.87 20.22
C ARG A 620 -23.40 15.34 19.92
N LEU A 621 -23.50 14.37 19.02
CA LEU A 621 -24.75 13.72 18.61
C LEU A 621 -25.07 12.49 19.47
N LEU A 622 -24.11 12.02 20.28
CA LEU A 622 -24.30 10.90 21.20
C LEU A 622 -23.72 11.26 22.58
N PRO A 623 -24.54 11.37 23.66
CA PRO A 623 -24.04 11.67 25.00
C PRO A 623 -23.16 10.53 25.54
N SER A 624 -21.89 10.82 25.83
CA SER A 624 -20.90 9.82 26.26
C SER A 624 -21.28 9.07 27.54
N SER A 625 -22.05 9.68 28.44
CA SER A 625 -22.51 9.08 29.70
C SER A 625 -23.56 7.99 29.48
N GLN A 626 -24.52 8.19 28.57
CA GLN A 626 -25.66 7.26 28.40
C GLN A 626 -25.27 5.94 27.74
N LEU A 627 -24.43 5.97 26.70
CA LEU A 627 -23.97 4.75 26.03
C LEU A 627 -23.15 3.88 27.00
N ILE A 628 -22.29 4.51 27.80
CA ILE A 628 -21.41 3.80 28.73
C ILE A 628 -22.18 3.29 29.95
N GLU A 629 -23.11 4.06 30.51
CA GLU A 629 -23.98 3.59 31.60
C GLU A 629 -24.88 2.44 31.15
N ARG A 630 -25.39 2.45 29.91
CA ARG A 630 -26.16 1.34 29.35
C ARG A 630 -25.30 0.10 29.06
N LEU A 631 -24.09 0.26 28.51
CA LEU A 631 -23.17 -0.87 28.33
C LEU A 631 -22.65 -1.46 29.66
N LYS A 632 -22.73 -0.69 30.75
CA LYS A 632 -22.49 -1.15 32.13
C LYS A 632 -23.72 -1.81 32.78
N SER A 633 -24.90 -1.76 32.14
CA SER A 633 -26.16 -2.27 32.70
C SER A 633 -26.12 -3.80 32.89
N PRO A 634 -26.52 -4.33 34.07
CA PRO A 634 -26.64 -5.77 34.33
C PRO A 634 -27.63 -6.48 33.40
N GLU A 635 -28.59 -5.75 32.82
CA GLU A 635 -29.64 -6.32 31.97
C GLU A 635 -29.13 -6.76 30.59
N LEU A 636 -27.99 -6.23 30.12
CA LEU A 636 -27.43 -6.51 28.79
C LEU A 636 -26.48 -7.69 28.73
N ALA A 637 -26.04 -8.20 29.89
CA ALA A 637 -25.35 -9.47 30.01
C ALA A 637 -25.36 -9.90 31.48
N PRO A 638 -25.77 -11.14 31.82
CA PRO A 638 -25.69 -11.66 33.19
C PRO A 638 -24.28 -11.56 33.82
N ASP A 639 -23.22 -11.39 33.01
CA ASP A 639 -21.81 -11.30 33.44
C ASP A 639 -21.04 -10.03 32.92
N GLY A 640 -21.75 -8.97 32.50
CA GLY A 640 -21.19 -7.62 32.26
C GLY A 640 -20.18 -7.40 31.10
N LEU A 641 -19.76 -6.13 30.91
CA LEU A 641 -18.73 -5.67 29.95
C LEU A 641 -17.44 -6.52 30.04
N THR A 642 -17.15 -7.04 31.23
CA THR A 642 -16.03 -7.92 31.55
C THR A 642 -16.09 -9.28 30.82
N ALA A 643 -17.27 -9.91 30.70
CA ALA A 643 -17.45 -11.13 29.92
C ALA A 643 -17.38 -10.88 28.42
N LEU A 644 -17.90 -9.72 27.95
CA LEU A 644 -17.70 -9.25 26.57
C LEU A 644 -16.20 -9.17 26.28
N LEU A 645 -15.44 -8.48 27.16
CA LEU A 645 -13.99 -8.30 27.07
C LEU A 645 -13.20 -9.62 27.16
N ALA A 646 -13.67 -10.60 27.93
CA ALA A 646 -13.05 -11.92 28.03
C ALA A 646 -13.16 -12.75 26.74
N GLY A 647 -14.22 -12.51 25.93
CA GLY A 647 -14.45 -13.20 24.66
C GLY A 647 -13.61 -12.71 23.46
N PHE A 648 -13.01 -11.51 23.51
CA PHE A 648 -12.29 -10.93 22.36
C PHE A 648 -10.91 -11.53 22.07
N GLY A 649 -10.31 -12.27 23.01
CA GLY A 649 -8.92 -12.71 22.88
C GLY A 649 -7.89 -11.57 22.88
N LEU A 650 -6.63 -11.92 23.13
CA LEU A 650 -5.54 -10.98 23.45
C LEU A 650 -5.18 -9.92 22.40
N PRO A 651 -5.11 -10.24 21.09
CA PRO A 651 -4.70 -9.27 20.07
C PRO A 651 -5.63 -8.04 19.97
N ARG A 652 -6.83 -8.12 20.55
CA ARG A 652 -7.93 -7.15 20.36
C ARG A 652 -8.17 -6.27 21.55
N LEU A 653 -7.77 -6.73 22.73
CA LEU A 653 -7.74 -5.91 23.93
C LEU A 653 -6.76 -4.74 23.75
N GLU A 654 -5.62 -4.96 23.08
CA GLU A 654 -4.67 -3.90 22.71
C GLU A 654 -5.30 -2.84 21.80
N MET A 655 -6.11 -3.25 20.82
CA MET A 655 -6.77 -2.35 19.88
C MET A 655 -7.88 -1.53 20.56
N TRP A 656 -8.67 -2.19 21.41
CA TRP A 656 -9.73 -1.55 22.20
C TRP A 656 -9.17 -0.58 23.24
N GLN A 657 -8.09 -0.95 23.93
CA GLN A 657 -7.44 -0.06 24.90
C GLN A 657 -6.73 1.11 24.24
N ARG A 658 -6.06 0.92 23.10
CA ARG A 658 -5.52 2.03 22.31
C ARG A 658 -6.63 2.98 21.88
N PHE A 659 -7.77 2.45 21.46
CA PHE A 659 -8.93 3.26 21.08
C PHE A 659 -9.46 4.08 22.26
N ILE A 660 -9.62 3.46 23.42
CA ILE A 660 -10.11 4.12 24.64
C ILE A 660 -9.12 5.16 25.16
N VAL A 661 -7.83 4.83 25.23
CA VAL A 661 -6.80 5.78 25.66
C VAL A 661 -6.70 6.94 24.66
N LYS A 662 -6.77 6.67 23.35
CA LYS A 662 -6.81 7.70 22.31
C LYS A 662 -8.07 8.58 22.39
N ALA A 663 -9.23 8.00 22.73
CA ALA A 663 -10.47 8.75 22.92
C ALA A 663 -10.38 9.71 24.12
N VAL A 664 -9.71 9.35 25.22
CA VAL A 664 -9.46 10.27 26.35
C VAL A 664 -8.51 11.39 25.95
N VAL A 665 -7.46 11.06 25.20
CA VAL A 665 -6.47 12.03 24.71
C VAL A 665 -7.10 13.11 23.86
N GLN A 666 -8.10 12.72 23.08
CA GLN A 666 -8.82 13.62 22.19
C GLN A 666 -10.01 14.30 22.90
N GLY A 667 -10.20 14.06 24.21
CA GLY A 667 -11.24 14.66 25.03
C GLY A 667 -12.65 14.09 24.78
N HIS A 668 -12.75 12.91 24.15
CA HIS A 668 -14.02 12.31 23.76
C HIS A 668 -14.70 11.50 24.89
N LEU A 669 -13.94 11.08 25.91
CA LEU A 669 -14.45 10.37 27.09
C LEU A 669 -13.99 11.03 28.40
N PRO A 670 -14.84 11.07 29.45
CA PRO A 670 -14.42 11.52 30.76
C PRO A 670 -13.32 10.60 31.32
N ARG A 671 -12.29 11.21 31.91
CA ARG A 671 -11.12 10.52 32.47
C ARG A 671 -11.51 9.45 33.51
N GLU A 672 -12.54 9.75 34.32
CA GLU A 672 -13.09 8.84 35.34
C GLU A 672 -13.76 7.62 34.72
N THR A 673 -14.49 7.80 33.61
CA THR A 673 -15.16 6.69 32.92
C THR A 673 -14.17 5.70 32.32
N VAL A 674 -13.08 6.19 31.75
CA VAL A 674 -12.03 5.33 31.20
C VAL A 674 -11.19 4.67 32.29
N ARG A 675 -10.91 5.40 33.36
CA ARG A 675 -10.34 4.84 34.58
C ARG A 675 -11.21 3.68 35.10
N ASP A 676 -12.51 3.85 35.19
CA ASP A 676 -13.45 2.78 35.58
C ASP A 676 -13.52 1.63 34.58
N MET A 677 -13.33 1.86 33.27
CA MET A 677 -13.31 0.77 32.28
C MET A 677 -12.01 -0.04 32.35
N ILE A 678 -10.89 0.63 32.65
CA ILE A 678 -9.58 -0.02 32.83
C ILE A 678 -9.49 -0.74 34.19
N LEU A 679 -10.11 -0.19 35.24
CA LEU A 679 -10.05 -0.70 36.62
C LEU A 679 -11.24 -1.58 37.02
N GLY A 680 -12.42 -1.35 36.44
CA GLY A 680 -13.66 -2.08 36.69
C GLY A 680 -13.82 -3.36 35.86
N SER A 681 -12.85 -3.66 35.00
CA SER A 681 -12.67 -5.02 34.51
C SER A 681 -12.16 -5.87 35.67
N GLU A 682 -12.99 -6.75 36.21
CA GLU A 682 -12.67 -7.55 37.39
C GLU A 682 -11.28 -8.22 37.28
N PRO A 683 -10.61 -8.51 38.41
CA PRO A 683 -9.42 -9.37 38.44
C PRO A 683 -9.55 -10.63 37.57
N ALA A 684 -10.76 -11.18 37.44
CA ALA A 684 -11.13 -12.28 36.56
C ALA A 684 -10.75 -12.08 35.08
N LEU A 685 -10.82 -10.87 34.51
CA LEU A 685 -10.44 -10.61 33.12
C LEU A 685 -8.93 -10.68 32.93
N ALA A 686 -8.16 -10.07 33.84
CA ALA A 686 -6.70 -10.16 33.79
C ALA A 686 -6.21 -11.60 34.00
N ILE A 687 -6.93 -12.39 34.80
CA ILE A 687 -6.72 -13.82 34.99
C ILE A 687 -6.99 -14.60 33.69
N ALA A 688 -8.15 -14.38 33.06
CA ALA A 688 -8.52 -15.02 31.80
C ALA A 688 -7.53 -14.67 30.66
N LEU A 689 -7.02 -13.44 30.63
CA LEU A 689 -5.99 -13.01 29.69
C LEU A 689 -4.65 -13.73 29.94
N LEU A 690 -4.24 -13.89 31.19
CA LEU A 690 -3.02 -14.64 31.53
C LEU A 690 -3.13 -16.12 31.15
N ASP A 691 -4.22 -16.78 31.49
CA ASP A 691 -4.42 -18.20 31.19
C ASP A 691 -4.47 -18.47 29.68
N ASN A 692 -5.18 -17.62 28.91
CA ASN A 692 -5.20 -17.72 27.46
C ASN A 692 -3.84 -17.41 26.81
N THR A 693 -3.05 -16.49 27.37
CA THR A 693 -1.72 -16.18 26.80
C THR A 693 -0.73 -17.31 27.07
N LEU A 694 -0.79 -17.91 28.26
CA LEU A 694 0.05 -19.05 28.62
C LEU A 694 -0.29 -20.27 27.75
N GLY A 695 -1.58 -20.48 27.43
CA GLY A 695 -2.02 -21.54 26.51
C GLY A 695 -1.70 -21.29 25.03
N SER A 696 -1.83 -20.04 24.54
CA SER A 696 -1.63 -19.70 23.12
C SER A 696 -0.17 -19.36 22.74
N GLY A 697 0.62 -18.83 23.68
CA GLY A 697 1.99 -18.36 23.45
C GLY A 697 2.10 -16.94 22.87
N ALA A 698 1.02 -16.16 22.88
CA ALA A 698 0.94 -14.82 22.28
C ALA A 698 1.56 -13.70 23.16
N ILE A 699 2.88 -13.75 23.41
CA ILE A 699 3.60 -12.79 24.28
C ILE A 699 3.55 -11.34 23.76
N ARG A 700 3.40 -11.15 22.45
CA ARG A 700 3.34 -9.83 21.80
C ARG A 700 2.18 -8.98 22.31
N ASP A 701 1.05 -9.61 22.61
CA ASP A 701 -0.19 -8.91 22.92
C ASP A 701 -0.20 -8.37 24.36
N LEU A 702 0.44 -9.08 25.30
CA LEU A 702 0.66 -8.57 26.66
C LEU A 702 1.58 -7.36 26.69
N ARG A 703 2.58 -7.30 25.80
CA ARG A 703 3.45 -6.12 25.66
C ARG A 703 2.64 -4.89 25.21
N GLY A 704 1.67 -5.09 24.31
CA GLY A 704 0.73 -4.06 23.87
C GLY A 704 -0.17 -3.55 25.00
N TYR A 705 -0.73 -4.46 25.80
CA TYR A 705 -1.51 -4.14 27.00
C TYR A 705 -0.74 -3.26 27.99
N PHE A 706 0.48 -3.68 28.38
CA PHE A 706 1.30 -2.90 29.32
C PHE A 706 1.72 -1.54 28.77
N SER A 707 2.05 -1.46 27.48
CA SER A 707 2.37 -0.17 26.83
C SER A 707 1.17 0.80 26.88
N THR A 708 -0.04 0.27 26.78
CA THR A 708 -1.27 1.07 26.83
C THR A 708 -1.59 1.55 28.25
N LEU A 709 -1.35 0.71 29.27
CA LEU A 709 -1.44 1.13 30.66
C LEU A 709 -0.40 2.22 31.01
N GLU A 710 0.83 2.07 30.52
CA GLU A 710 1.89 3.08 30.68
C GLU A 710 1.51 4.42 30.04
N GLU A 711 0.92 4.37 28.84
CA GLU A 711 0.43 5.57 28.16
C GLU A 711 -0.74 6.21 28.93
N ALA A 712 -1.69 5.41 29.42
CA ALA A 712 -2.79 5.89 30.25
C ALA A 712 -2.28 6.60 31.52
N THR A 713 -1.30 6.02 32.22
CA THR A 713 -0.68 6.63 33.41
C THR A 713 0.12 7.89 33.05
N ALA A 714 0.90 7.88 31.97
CA ALA A 714 1.68 9.04 31.52
C ALA A 714 0.80 10.24 31.20
N ARG A 715 -0.42 9.98 30.73
CA ARG A 715 -1.44 10.99 30.44
C ARG A 715 -2.37 11.27 31.62
N GLY A 716 -2.07 10.69 32.79
CA GLY A 716 -2.77 10.86 34.05
C GLY A 716 -4.10 10.09 34.17
N VAL A 717 -4.55 9.38 33.15
CA VAL A 717 -5.83 8.65 33.17
C VAL A 717 -5.89 7.64 34.31
N LEU A 718 -4.77 6.98 34.58
CA LEU A 718 -4.56 6.15 35.77
C LEU A 718 -3.61 6.85 36.74
N LEU A 719 -3.89 6.76 38.03
CA LEU A 719 -2.93 7.13 39.06
C LEU A 719 -1.81 6.07 39.13
N PRO A 720 -0.57 6.44 39.47
CA PRO A 720 0.53 5.49 39.65
C PRO A 720 0.21 4.33 40.62
N ALA A 721 -0.55 4.60 41.68
CA ALA A 721 -1.01 3.59 42.64
C ALA A 721 -2.02 2.58 42.04
N GLU A 722 -2.76 2.99 41.01
CA GLU A 722 -3.74 2.14 40.33
C GLU A 722 -3.09 1.28 39.27
N LEU A 723 -2.14 1.85 38.51
CA LEU A 723 -1.23 1.07 37.69
C LEU A 723 -0.55 0.00 38.55
N GLN A 724 -0.05 0.35 39.73
CA GLN A 724 0.54 -0.60 40.67
C GLN A 724 -0.44 -1.70 41.11
N SER A 725 -1.69 -1.36 41.42
CA SER A 725 -2.75 -2.33 41.76
C SER A 725 -3.00 -3.32 40.61
N VAL A 726 -3.18 -2.82 39.39
CA VAL A 726 -3.38 -3.61 38.15
C VAL A 726 -2.14 -4.45 37.82
N LEU A 727 -0.92 -3.95 38.05
CA LEU A 727 0.30 -4.72 37.84
C LEU A 727 0.50 -5.82 38.89
N SER A 728 -0.14 -5.68 40.06
CA SER A 728 0.02 -6.60 41.19
C SER A 728 -1.02 -7.74 41.23
N SER A 729 -2.23 -7.53 40.70
CA SER A 729 -3.35 -8.49 40.71
C SER A 729 -3.19 -9.73 39.79
N PRO A 730 -2.81 -9.59 38.50
CA PRO A 730 -2.58 -10.71 37.59
C PRO A 730 -1.35 -11.54 38.01
N TRP A 731 -0.40 -10.87 38.69
CA TRP A 731 0.83 -11.47 39.20
C TRP A 731 0.63 -12.35 40.43
N SER A 732 -0.40 -12.09 41.25
CA SER A 732 -0.80 -12.97 42.34
C SER A 732 -1.25 -14.36 41.86
N LEU A 733 -1.82 -14.48 40.66
CA LEU A 733 -2.31 -15.74 40.10
C LEU A 733 -1.29 -16.50 39.26
N ALA A 734 -0.45 -15.81 38.49
CA ALA A 734 0.70 -16.45 37.80
C ALA A 734 1.68 -17.17 38.76
N ARG A 735 1.56 -16.89 40.07
CA ARG A 735 2.29 -17.51 41.18
C ARG A 735 1.67 -18.80 41.73
N ALA A 736 0.40 -19.08 41.47
CA ALA A 736 -0.32 -20.14 42.17
C ALA A 736 0.11 -21.55 41.70
N ARG A 737 0.56 -21.73 40.45
CA ARG A 737 1.18 -22.96 39.92
C ARG A 737 2.07 -22.64 38.71
N PRO A 738 3.38 -22.97 38.72
CA PRO A 738 4.15 -22.96 37.47
C PRO A 738 3.53 -23.98 36.50
N PRO A 739 3.36 -23.64 35.22
CA PRO A 739 2.70 -24.53 34.27
C PRO A 739 3.56 -25.78 34.00
N ALA A 740 2.89 -26.92 33.78
CA ALA A 740 3.54 -28.22 33.65
C ALA A 740 4.14 -28.46 32.25
N GLY A 741 3.66 -27.78 31.21
CA GLY A 741 4.16 -27.92 29.84
C GLY A 741 5.37 -27.03 29.54
N GLU A 742 6.30 -27.52 28.71
CA GLU A 742 7.53 -26.79 28.37
C GLU A 742 7.25 -25.48 27.60
N ARG A 743 6.25 -25.47 26.72
CA ARG A 743 5.80 -24.28 25.98
C ARG A 743 5.24 -23.21 26.91
N GLU A 744 4.39 -23.63 27.85
CA GLU A 744 3.77 -22.77 28.85
C GLU A 744 4.83 -22.22 29.81
N LEU A 745 5.81 -23.05 30.21
CA LEU A 745 6.94 -22.64 31.04
C LEU A 745 7.83 -21.62 30.32
N ARG A 746 8.07 -21.77 29.01
CA ARG A 746 8.81 -20.79 28.20
C ARG A 746 8.07 -19.46 28.09
N CYS A 747 6.76 -19.50 27.89
CA CYS A 747 5.92 -18.32 27.85
C CYS A 747 5.88 -17.62 29.21
N TRP A 748 5.73 -18.39 30.29
CA TRP A 748 5.78 -17.92 31.67
C TRP A 748 7.12 -17.25 32.00
N LYS A 749 8.26 -17.85 31.62
CA LYS A 749 9.59 -17.24 31.81
C LYS A 749 9.76 -15.93 31.04
N THR A 750 9.29 -15.88 29.80
CA THR A 750 9.39 -14.67 28.96
C THR A 750 8.52 -13.55 29.50
N LEU A 751 7.30 -13.89 29.94
CA LEU A 751 6.38 -12.96 30.58
C LEU A 751 6.97 -12.38 31.87
N THR A 752 7.49 -13.26 32.72
CA THR A 752 8.09 -12.88 34.00
C THR A 752 9.28 -11.96 33.80
N SER A 753 10.13 -12.27 32.81
CA SER A 753 11.29 -11.45 32.47
C SER A 753 10.89 -10.08 31.94
N PHE A 754 9.84 -10.01 31.12
CA PHE A 754 9.30 -8.74 30.61
C PHE A 754 8.71 -7.88 31.72
N TRP A 755 7.90 -8.46 32.60
CA TRP A 755 7.30 -7.76 33.76
C TRP A 755 8.37 -7.24 34.71
N PHE A 756 9.40 -8.06 34.97
CA PHE A 756 10.54 -7.69 35.79
C PHE A 756 11.29 -6.50 35.19
N GLY A 757 11.62 -6.58 33.88
CA GLY A 757 12.25 -5.48 33.15
C GLY A 757 11.44 -4.20 33.17
N LYS A 758 10.12 -4.29 32.93
CA LYS A 758 9.22 -3.12 32.94
C LYS A 758 9.08 -2.48 34.31
N THR A 759 9.00 -3.26 35.38
CA THR A 759 8.94 -2.70 36.75
C THR A 759 10.22 -1.92 37.07
N VAL A 760 11.37 -2.42 36.63
CA VAL A 760 12.65 -1.73 36.78
C VAL A 760 12.70 -0.47 35.92
N ASP A 761 12.28 -0.53 34.66
CA ASP A 761 12.24 0.64 33.77
C ASP A 761 11.31 1.75 34.31
N LEU A 762 10.14 1.39 34.86
CA LEU A 762 9.22 2.35 35.47
C LEU A 762 9.82 3.02 36.71
N CYS A 763 10.60 2.27 37.49
CA CYS A 763 11.32 2.80 38.64
C CYS A 763 12.47 3.74 38.23
N VAL A 764 13.26 3.34 37.22
CA VAL A 764 14.36 4.18 36.66
C VAL A 764 13.83 5.50 36.11
N ASN A 765 12.64 5.49 35.49
CA ASN A 765 12.00 6.68 34.95
C ASN A 765 11.18 7.46 35.99
N HIS A 766 11.35 7.17 37.28
CA HIS A 766 10.66 7.82 38.40
C HIS A 766 9.11 7.78 38.33
N ARG A 767 8.55 6.80 37.62
CA ARG A 767 7.08 6.62 37.49
C ARG A 767 6.49 5.75 38.61
N VAL A 768 7.33 4.97 39.28
CA VAL A 768 7.00 4.17 40.47
C VAL A 768 8.11 4.39 41.51
N SER A 769 7.75 4.49 42.80
CA SER A 769 8.73 4.70 43.84
C SER A 769 9.67 3.49 43.99
N VAL A 770 10.89 3.70 44.48
CA VAL A 770 11.85 2.61 44.76
C VAL A 770 11.28 1.63 45.79
N ALA A 771 10.54 2.12 46.79
CA ALA A 771 9.91 1.28 47.80
C ALA A 771 8.82 0.38 47.20
N ASP A 772 8.02 0.92 46.29
CA ASP A 772 6.94 0.21 45.60
C ASP A 772 7.45 -0.82 44.60
N ALA A 773 8.44 -0.44 43.79
CA ALA A 773 9.11 -1.35 42.88
C ALA A 773 9.83 -2.47 43.67
N ALA A 774 10.47 -2.15 44.80
CA ALA A 774 11.07 -3.15 45.67
C ALA A 774 10.01 -4.09 46.28
N ALA A 775 8.88 -3.57 46.74
CA ALA A 775 7.79 -4.38 47.28
C ALA A 775 7.20 -5.33 46.22
N ALA A 776 6.99 -4.84 44.99
CA ALA A 776 6.51 -5.64 43.86
C ALA A 776 7.48 -6.79 43.51
N LEU A 777 8.78 -6.49 43.49
CA LEU A 777 9.84 -7.45 43.14
C LEU A 777 10.25 -8.39 44.30
N ARG A 778 9.93 -8.04 45.56
CA ARG A 778 10.25 -8.85 46.76
C ARG A 778 9.20 -9.85 47.17
N ARG A 779 7.91 -9.67 46.85
CA ARG A 779 6.89 -10.66 47.24
C ARG A 779 7.30 -12.02 46.64
N PRO A 780 7.28 -13.14 47.37
CA PRO A 780 7.93 -14.37 46.95
C PRO A 780 7.25 -14.98 45.71
N VAL A 781 8.06 -15.36 44.73
CA VAL A 781 7.69 -16.29 43.67
C VAL A 781 7.69 -17.68 44.32
N ALA A 782 6.60 -18.44 44.26
CA ALA A 782 6.54 -19.81 44.80
C ALA A 782 7.47 -20.81 44.06
N ALA A 783 8.13 -20.33 43.00
CA ALA A 783 9.12 -21.04 42.21
C ALA A 783 10.50 -20.93 42.91
N GLY A 784 11.22 -22.05 43.03
CA GLY A 784 12.44 -22.16 43.84
C GLY A 784 13.54 -21.14 43.48
N GLN A 785 14.49 -20.94 44.39
CA GLN A 785 15.57 -19.93 44.31
C GLN A 785 16.27 -19.86 42.93
N GLN A 786 16.48 -21.00 42.27
CA GLN A 786 17.09 -21.06 40.92
C GLN A 786 16.32 -20.29 39.83
N GLN A 787 14.99 -20.24 39.90
CA GLN A 787 14.17 -19.52 38.92
C GLN A 787 14.20 -18.00 39.16
N LEU A 788 14.32 -17.59 40.42
CA LEU A 788 14.56 -16.18 40.78
C LEU A 788 15.94 -15.70 40.35
N ASP A 789 16.97 -16.54 40.49
CA ASP A 789 18.33 -16.22 40.08
C ASP A 789 18.42 -16.03 38.55
N PHE A 790 17.76 -16.92 37.77
CA PHE A 790 17.64 -16.80 36.30
C PHE A 790 17.01 -15.48 35.83
N LEU A 791 16.00 -14.98 36.56
CA LEU A 791 15.33 -13.72 36.23
C LEU A 791 16.13 -12.48 36.63
N ARG A 792 17.00 -12.60 37.63
CA ARG A 792 17.78 -11.47 38.17
C ARG A 792 19.10 -11.27 37.44
N GLU A 793 19.72 -12.35 36.95
CA GLU A 793 21.04 -12.34 36.31
C GLU A 793 21.15 -11.35 35.12
N PRO A 794 20.18 -11.25 34.18
CA PRO A 794 20.26 -10.30 33.06
C PRO A 794 20.07 -8.84 33.47
N TRP A 795 19.43 -8.59 34.63
CA TRP A 795 18.95 -7.27 35.04
C TRP A 795 19.76 -6.64 36.18
N GLY A 796 20.81 -7.30 36.66
CA GLY A 796 21.62 -6.82 37.80
C GLY A 796 22.10 -5.38 37.66
N ARG A 797 22.56 -4.97 36.47
CA ARG A 797 22.97 -3.57 36.19
C ARG A 797 21.81 -2.57 36.27
N HIS A 798 20.62 -2.95 35.81
CA HIS A 798 19.43 -2.10 35.80
C HIS A 798 18.81 -1.97 37.20
N LEU A 799 18.83 -3.04 38.00
CA LEU A 799 18.40 -3.03 39.40
C LEU A 799 19.28 -2.12 40.28
N ILE A 800 20.60 -2.10 40.02
CA ILE A 800 21.53 -1.20 40.69
C ILE A 800 21.24 0.26 40.31
N LYS A 801 21.02 0.54 39.02
CA LYS A 801 20.67 1.88 38.52
C LYS A 801 19.33 2.40 39.06
N ALA A 802 18.36 1.50 39.30
CA ALA A 802 17.06 1.82 39.88
C ALA A 802 17.07 1.99 41.42
N GLY A 803 18.21 1.81 42.10
CA GLY A 803 18.29 1.87 43.56
C GLY A 803 17.68 0.66 44.29
N LEU A 804 17.38 -0.43 43.57
CA LEU A 804 16.68 -1.63 44.07
C LEU A 804 17.64 -2.71 44.62
N ARG A 805 18.79 -2.31 45.19
CA ARG A 805 19.85 -3.24 45.63
C ARG A 805 19.37 -4.31 46.60
N ALA A 806 18.45 -3.95 47.48
CA ALA A 806 17.92 -4.86 48.50
C ALA A 806 16.85 -5.85 47.97
N VAL A 807 16.74 -6.03 46.65
CA VAL A 807 15.98 -7.11 45.98
C VAL A 807 16.91 -8.16 45.34
N CYS A 808 18.22 -7.93 45.35
CA CYS A 808 19.26 -8.91 44.98
C CYS A 808 19.78 -9.61 46.25
N PRO A 809 19.85 -10.96 46.30
CA PRO A 809 20.66 -11.64 47.30
C PRO A 809 22.13 -11.48 46.91
N THR A 810 22.89 -10.80 47.74
CA THR A 810 24.29 -10.41 47.52
C THR A 810 25.30 -11.58 47.57
N GLU A 811 24.86 -12.83 47.75
CA GLU A 811 25.80 -13.90 48.16
C GLU A 811 26.26 -14.87 47.05
N ARG A 812 25.78 -14.78 45.80
CA ARG A 812 26.19 -15.76 44.76
C ARG A 812 26.48 -15.24 43.36
N ILE A 813 26.70 -13.94 43.17
CA ILE A 813 27.46 -13.51 41.99
C ILE A 813 28.93 -13.67 42.33
N ARG A 814 29.48 -14.88 42.11
CA ARG A 814 30.93 -15.06 42.02
C ARG A 814 31.39 -14.23 40.82
N ILE A 815 31.84 -13.01 41.09
CA ILE A 815 32.70 -12.26 40.19
C ILE A 815 33.94 -13.14 40.02
N VAL A 816 34.12 -13.70 38.83
CA VAL A 816 35.34 -14.41 38.45
C VAL A 816 36.50 -13.44 38.68
N PRO A 817 37.45 -13.74 39.58
CA PRO A 817 38.62 -12.91 39.80
C PRO A 817 39.58 -13.20 38.65
N ASP A 818 39.44 -12.37 37.62
CA ASP A 818 40.43 -12.01 36.59
C ASP A 818 39.71 -11.88 35.24
N PRO A 819 39.69 -10.68 34.62
CA PRO A 819 39.15 -10.54 33.28
C PRO A 819 40.08 -11.29 32.30
N PRO A 820 39.54 -12.11 31.39
CA PRO A 820 40.36 -12.70 30.36
C PRO A 820 40.98 -11.58 29.50
N GLU A 821 42.28 -11.71 29.20
CA GLU A 821 43.08 -10.93 28.22
C GLU A 821 42.28 -10.27 27.07
N PRO A 822 41.28 -10.90 26.43
CA PRO A 822 40.42 -10.28 25.44
C PRO A 822 39.69 -8.98 25.85
N ALA A 823 39.35 -8.76 27.13
CA ALA A 823 38.67 -7.52 27.55
C ALA A 823 39.64 -6.33 27.63
N ILE A 824 40.87 -6.58 28.09
CA ILE A 824 41.96 -5.58 28.10
C ILE A 824 42.46 -5.33 26.66
N ALA A 825 42.47 -6.37 25.82
CA ALA A 825 42.74 -6.23 24.39
C ALA A 825 41.65 -5.43 23.67
N LEU A 826 40.37 -5.58 24.04
CA LEU A 826 39.26 -4.79 23.48
C LEU A 826 39.36 -3.31 23.87
N LEU A 827 39.75 -3.02 25.12
CA LEU A 827 40.02 -1.66 25.61
C LEU A 827 41.19 -1.00 24.87
N ARG A 828 42.31 -1.71 24.68
CA ARG A 828 43.43 -1.24 23.85
C ARG A 828 43.02 -1.02 22.39
N ARG A 829 42.18 -1.90 21.83
CA ARG A 829 41.71 -1.83 20.43
C ARG A 829 40.71 -0.69 20.21
N GLN A 830 39.87 -0.38 21.20
CA GLN A 830 38.93 0.76 21.12
C GLN A 830 39.62 2.10 21.36
N LEU A 831 40.62 2.17 22.25
CA LEU A 831 41.39 3.39 22.50
C LEU A 831 42.34 3.75 21.35
N LEU A 832 42.99 2.77 20.71
CA LEU A 832 43.98 3.01 19.64
C LEU A 832 43.40 2.88 18.21
N GLY A 833 42.30 2.16 18.02
CA GLY A 833 41.72 1.90 16.70
C GLY A 833 40.73 2.95 16.19
N SER A 834 40.33 3.91 17.02
CA SER A 834 39.13 4.75 16.79
C SER A 834 39.41 6.25 16.85
N VAL A 835 40.63 6.71 16.53
CA VAL A 835 40.97 8.15 16.59
C VAL A 835 40.36 8.95 15.41
N ILE A 836 39.81 8.30 14.38
CA ILE A 836 39.15 8.98 13.26
C ILE A 836 37.64 8.76 13.34
N GLY A 837 36.92 9.72 13.92
CA GLY A 837 35.46 9.80 13.86
C GLY A 837 34.70 9.79 15.20
N MET A 838 35.34 10.11 16.32
CA MET A 838 34.66 10.20 17.61
C MET A 838 34.38 11.65 18.03
N ASP A 839 33.12 11.95 18.32
CA ASP A 839 32.70 13.19 18.96
C ASP A 839 33.29 13.25 20.37
N GLY A 840 33.93 14.38 20.70
CA GLY A 840 34.83 14.53 21.85
C GLY A 840 34.27 14.12 23.22
N LEU A 841 32.95 14.00 23.41
CA LEU A 841 32.36 13.67 24.72
C LEU A 841 32.59 12.22 25.20
N THR A 842 33.16 11.37 24.36
CA THR A 842 33.20 9.91 24.57
C THR A 842 34.32 9.43 25.51
N PRO A 843 35.56 9.94 25.46
CA PRO A 843 36.62 9.61 26.44
C PRO A 843 36.24 10.02 27.87
N CYS A 844 35.63 11.20 28.04
CA CYS A 844 35.14 11.67 29.35
C CYS A 844 34.03 10.76 29.92
N ARG A 845 33.12 10.29 29.07
CA ARG A 845 32.07 9.34 29.46
C ARG A 845 32.64 7.97 29.83
N LEU A 846 33.68 7.51 29.14
CA LEU A 846 34.36 6.26 29.44
C LEU A 846 35.08 6.32 30.79
N ILE A 847 35.86 7.38 31.04
CA ILE A 847 36.56 7.61 32.31
C ILE A 847 35.56 7.70 33.47
N ARG A 848 34.47 8.45 33.28
CA ARG A 848 33.40 8.56 34.29
C ARG A 848 32.70 7.21 34.51
N GLY A 849 32.39 6.47 33.45
CA GLY A 849 31.81 5.13 33.54
C GLY A 849 32.70 4.14 34.28
N LEU A 850 34.01 4.16 34.06
CA LEU A 850 34.98 3.31 34.79
C LEU A 850 35.02 3.66 36.28
N ARG A 851 35.01 4.95 36.63
CA ARG A 851 34.93 5.41 38.03
C ARG A 851 33.60 5.03 38.69
N ASP A 852 32.48 5.19 37.99
CA ASP A 852 31.15 4.81 38.48
C ASP A 852 31.01 3.29 38.70
N MET A 853 31.82 2.49 37.98
CA MET A 853 31.95 1.04 38.17
C MET A 853 32.94 0.66 39.29
N GLY A 854 33.53 1.64 39.99
CA GLY A 854 34.53 1.40 41.05
C GLY A 854 35.90 0.96 40.52
N ARG A 855 36.15 1.13 39.21
CA ARG A 855 37.40 0.73 38.54
C ARG A 855 38.36 1.90 38.36
N THR A 856 38.59 2.63 39.44
CA THR A 856 39.51 3.77 39.47
C THR A 856 40.96 3.32 39.28
N ASP A 857 41.28 2.08 39.64
CA ASP A 857 42.56 1.40 39.38
C ASP A 857 42.97 1.47 37.90
N LEU A 858 42.08 1.07 37.00
CA LEU A 858 42.37 1.04 35.56
C LEU A 858 42.51 2.45 34.96
N VAL A 859 41.80 3.44 35.51
CA VAL A 859 41.95 4.84 35.09
C VAL A 859 43.31 5.40 35.53
N ILE A 860 43.81 4.98 36.69
CA ILE A 860 45.13 5.37 37.20
C ILE A 860 46.24 4.69 36.37
N ASP A 861 46.12 3.39 36.11
CA ASP A 861 47.13 2.61 35.38
C ASP A 861 47.31 3.08 33.92
N HIS A 862 46.25 3.65 33.32
CA HIS A 862 46.25 4.14 31.94
C HIS A 862 46.12 5.66 31.82
N ARG A 863 46.40 6.41 32.91
CA ARG A 863 46.15 7.86 32.98
C ARG A 863 46.90 8.67 31.92
N ASP A 864 48.13 8.28 31.59
CA ASP A 864 49.00 9.05 30.70
C ASP A 864 48.62 8.81 29.24
N GLU A 865 48.23 7.59 28.88
CA GLU A 865 47.69 7.22 27.56
C GLU A 865 46.33 7.89 27.32
N LEU A 866 45.45 7.92 28.33
CA LEU A 866 44.17 8.62 28.24
C LEU A 866 44.35 10.15 28.11
N ARG A 867 45.33 10.72 28.82
CA ARG A 867 45.68 12.14 28.68
C ARG A 867 46.18 12.44 27.27
N GLU A 868 47.05 11.61 26.72
CA GLU A 868 47.60 11.77 25.37
C GLU A 868 46.50 11.69 24.30
N VAL A 869 45.59 10.70 24.40
CA VAL A 869 44.43 10.59 23.50
C VAL A 869 43.51 11.81 23.61
N MET A 870 43.22 12.29 24.82
CA MET A 870 42.38 13.48 25.00
C MET A 870 43.04 14.75 24.48
N GLN A 871 44.36 14.89 24.59
CA GLN A 871 45.12 16.00 24.01
C GLN A 871 45.13 15.97 22.48
N VAL A 872 45.25 14.78 21.86
CA VAL A 872 45.14 14.60 20.41
C VAL A 872 43.75 14.97 19.88
N LEU A 873 42.72 14.89 20.74
CA LEU A 873 41.34 15.28 20.45
C LEU A 873 41.01 16.73 20.87
N ASP A 874 42.02 17.59 21.09
CA ASP A 874 41.89 19.01 21.45
C ASP A 874 41.13 19.32 22.76
N PHE A 875 41.13 18.39 23.73
CA PHE A 875 40.56 18.68 25.06
C PHE A 875 41.41 19.67 25.85
N THR A 876 40.76 20.62 26.52
CA THR A 876 41.49 21.57 27.38
C THR A 876 42.08 20.86 28.59
N ARG A 877 43.12 21.45 29.20
CA ARG A 877 43.68 20.94 30.47
C ARG A 877 42.61 20.84 31.57
N GLU A 878 41.64 21.74 31.56
CA GLU A 878 40.53 21.77 32.51
C GLU A 878 39.55 20.62 32.27
N ASP A 879 39.25 20.27 31.01
CA ASP A 879 38.39 19.14 30.67
C ASP A 879 39.04 17.79 31.03
N ILE A 880 40.34 17.66 30.79
CA ILE A 880 41.11 16.46 31.17
C ILE A 880 41.16 16.31 32.69
N ALA A 881 41.42 17.41 33.41
CA ALA A 881 41.42 17.41 34.87
C ALA A 881 40.04 17.09 35.46
N ALA A 882 38.97 17.64 34.87
CA ALA A 882 37.59 17.38 35.27
C ALA A 882 37.17 15.91 35.01
N ALA A 883 37.62 15.31 33.91
CA ALA A 883 37.35 13.91 33.60
C ALA A 883 38.07 12.95 34.54
N LEU A 884 39.37 13.16 34.78
CA LEU A 884 40.18 12.31 35.66
C LEU A 884 39.83 12.51 37.14
N GLY A 885 39.43 13.72 37.54
CA GLY A 885 39.00 14.06 38.89
C GLY A 885 40.14 14.49 39.84
N PRO A 886 39.79 15.13 40.96
CA PRO A 886 40.76 15.76 41.89
C PRO A 886 41.69 14.75 42.59
N ASP A 887 41.21 13.54 42.87
CA ASP A 887 41.98 12.49 43.57
C ASP A 887 43.08 11.85 42.69
N ILE A 888 42.99 12.02 41.36
CA ILE A 888 43.92 11.43 40.37
C ILE A 888 44.84 12.50 39.78
N SER A 889 44.36 13.73 39.66
CA SER A 889 45.11 14.89 39.15
C SER A 889 46.19 15.41 40.11
N THR A 890 46.11 15.06 41.40
CA THR A 890 47.07 15.46 42.44
C THR A 890 48.24 14.48 42.63
N CYS A 891 48.23 13.32 41.97
CA CYS A 891 49.36 12.37 41.93
C CYS A 891 50.50 12.86 41.02
N THR A 892 51.12 13.96 41.44
CA THR A 892 52.47 14.50 41.18
C THR A 892 53.31 13.76 40.15
N VAL A 893 53.26 14.19 38.89
CA VAL A 893 54.31 14.96 38.16
C VAL A 893 53.59 15.65 37.00
N LEU A 894 53.45 16.97 37.07
CA LEU A 894 53.03 17.85 35.97
C LEU A 894 54.18 18.81 35.67
#